data_AF-A0AAU9MPN0-F1
#
_entry.id   AF-A0AAU9MPN0-F1
#
_cell.length_a   1.000
_cell.length_b   1.000
_cell.length_c   1.000
_cell.angle_alpha   90.00
_cell.angle_beta   90.00
_cell.angle_gamma   90.00
#
_symmetry.space_group_name_H-M   'P 1'
#
loop_
_entity.id
_entity.type
_entity.pdbx_description
1 polymer ?
#
loop_
_entity_poly.entity_id
_entity_poly.type
_entity_poly.pdbx_seq_one_letter_code
_entity_poly.pdbx_strand_id
1 'polypeptide(L)'
;MFLAGCLPPSPTLHTVINKQCVTKSKITATKPWSQRQCSKNHSDQFTFTFTCFHSITSVFFSVISTASATLHSNKPTSPPCFSLTHTHTHTHPPKASTTMEGISVYKLLAFFIIFTHLNLIKGTVTYDQRSLIINGQRRVLISGSIHYPRSTPEMWEDLVIKAKNGGLDVIDTYVFWNVHEPSPGIYDFSGRYDLVRFIKTVARNGLYVNLRIGPYVCAEWNFGGFPVWLKYVPGISFRTDNEPFKAAMQGFTQKIVGMLKAENLFESQGGPIILSQIENEYGAQGKSFGAAGKAYINWAAKMAVELNTGVPWSMCKEDDAPDPVINTCNGFYCDTFTPNKPSKPAIWTEAWSGWFTEFGAPIEQRPVPDLAFAVARFVQKGGSFFNYYMYHGGTNFGRTSGGPFITTSYDYDAPIDEYGLIREPKYGHLTELHRAIKLCEPAFFSSDAKNISLGQRQNAYVYEGNGNCAAFLSNFETDFAVRVVFRNHHYKLPPWSVSILPDCKNVVFNTAKVATQTSRMKMVRTGSSLESWETYHEDISMLASGPSLTSVGLMEQINITRDSSDYLWYSTSIDTRLSETGPRKATLTVQSRGHGVHIFVNGQLSGSAYGSRETTRFTVRAPVELRGGTNIISLLSIAAGLPNVGTHFESRDTGILGPVSLDGLDQGTIDLSRGTWTYKVGLNGETMNLNSPNGISFVDWSRVSLVNPHQQPLKWYKAYFDAPEGNEPLALDMKSMIRGQVWINGQSIGRYWTKHASGKCGSCKYTGAFRPGKCQVGCNVPTQRWYHVPRSWLKPRQNLLVLFEEVGGNISKISLVKRTQVRLQCGFGQSISSIKFASFGTPFGSCGSFQQGTCHAPNSLELIEKSCVGQESCEVMASNNYFATDPCPNVLKRLLIEAVCSIKPNYTG
;
A
#
# COMPACT_ATOMS: atom_id res chain seq x y z
N MET A 1 -59.65 -11.14 -32.00
CA MET A 1 -60.74 -10.67 -32.88
C MET A 1 -60.14 -9.70 -33.89
N PHE A 2 -60.71 -9.54 -35.09
CA PHE A 2 -60.15 -8.70 -36.17
C PHE A 2 -60.28 -7.19 -35.83
N LEU A 3 -59.45 -6.22 -36.29
CA LEU A 3 -58.71 -5.91 -37.53
C LEU A 3 -59.49 -5.10 -38.61
N ALA A 4 -58.80 -4.09 -39.17
CA ALA A 4 -59.11 -3.22 -40.32
C ALA A 4 -60.23 -2.14 -40.16
N GLY A 5 -60.13 -0.96 -40.80
CA GLY A 5 -59.00 -0.40 -41.59
C GLY A 5 -59.31 0.84 -42.46
N CYS A 6 -58.41 1.12 -43.43
CA CYS A 6 -58.52 2.00 -44.62
C CYS A 6 -58.06 3.49 -44.57
N LEU A 7 -57.72 4.01 -45.77
CA LEU A 7 -56.96 5.21 -46.19
C LEU A 7 -57.43 5.67 -47.61
N PRO A 8 -56.93 6.76 -48.26
CA PRO A 8 -56.09 7.88 -47.79
C PRO A 8 -56.88 9.22 -47.75
N PRO A 9 -56.90 10.22 -48.69
CA PRO A 9 -56.15 10.54 -49.92
C PRO A 9 -55.23 11.80 -49.80
N SER A 10 -55.05 12.60 -50.87
CA SER A 10 -54.44 13.96 -50.91
C SER A 10 -55.11 14.79 -52.05
N PRO A 11 -54.81 16.11 -52.29
CA PRO A 11 -53.59 16.51 -53.02
C PRO A 11 -53.00 17.92 -52.70
N THR A 12 -51.97 18.31 -53.47
CA THR A 12 -51.15 19.54 -53.40
C THR A 12 -51.33 20.47 -54.61
N LEU A 13 -50.72 21.67 -54.56
CA LEU A 13 -50.27 22.60 -55.64
C LEU A 13 -49.40 23.68 -54.92
N HIS A 14 -48.52 24.54 -55.47
CA HIS A 14 -47.60 24.67 -56.64
C HIS A 14 -46.83 26.02 -56.45
N THR A 15 -45.79 26.51 -57.17
CA THR A 15 -44.94 26.17 -58.37
C THR A 15 -43.55 26.85 -58.12
N VAL A 16 -42.35 26.32 -58.44
CA VAL A 16 -41.62 26.20 -59.75
C VAL A 16 -40.87 27.50 -60.18
N ILE A 17 -39.61 27.56 -60.71
CA ILE A 17 -38.80 26.54 -61.46
C ILE A 17 -37.29 26.89 -61.74
N ASN A 18 -36.44 25.84 -61.87
CA ASN A 18 -35.16 25.69 -62.66
C ASN A 18 -33.82 26.39 -62.25
N LYS A 19 -32.60 25.90 -62.64
CA LYS A 19 -32.19 24.74 -63.48
C LYS A 19 -30.85 24.04 -63.06
N GLN A 20 -30.39 23.05 -63.87
CA GLN A 20 -29.57 21.86 -63.54
C GLN A 20 -28.06 21.88 -63.92
N CYS A 21 -27.26 21.06 -63.20
CA CYS A 21 -26.16 20.13 -63.59
C CYS A 21 -25.04 20.47 -64.62
N VAL A 22 -23.79 19.93 -64.41
CA VAL A 22 -23.12 18.89 -65.25
C VAL A 22 -21.62 18.57 -64.90
N THR A 23 -21.33 17.27 -64.66
CA THR A 23 -20.07 16.44 -64.76
C THR A 23 -18.62 16.82 -64.34
N LYS A 24 -18.00 15.85 -63.63
CA LYS A 24 -16.68 15.16 -63.83
C LYS A 24 -15.37 15.94 -64.13
N SER A 25 -14.28 15.54 -63.43
CA SER A 25 -13.24 14.63 -64.00
C SER A 25 -12.20 14.14 -62.95
N LYS A 26 -11.45 13.08 -63.30
CA LYS A 26 -10.25 12.56 -62.62
C LYS A 26 -9.08 12.55 -63.62
N ILE A 27 -7.84 12.71 -63.17
CA ILE A 27 -6.64 12.15 -63.82
C ILE A 27 -5.79 11.44 -62.76
N THR A 28 -5.02 10.43 -63.15
CA THR A 28 -4.39 9.44 -62.25
C THR A 28 -2.92 9.16 -62.55
N ALA A 29 -2.16 8.94 -61.48
CA ALA A 29 -1.04 7.99 -61.34
C ALA A 29 0.23 8.13 -62.20
N THR A 30 1.39 8.02 -61.54
CA THR A 30 2.45 7.06 -61.91
C THR A 30 3.44 6.83 -60.74
N LYS A 31 4.21 5.74 -60.79
CA LYS A 31 5.35 5.40 -59.90
C LYS A 31 6.66 5.47 -60.73
N PRO A 32 7.80 4.88 -60.28
CA PRO A 32 8.77 5.35 -59.28
C PRO A 32 10.19 5.50 -59.89
N TRP A 33 11.25 5.88 -59.12
CA TRP A 33 12.57 5.18 -59.12
C TRP A 33 13.67 5.76 -58.19
N SER A 34 14.64 4.87 -57.88
CA SER A 34 16.08 5.03 -57.54
C SER A 34 16.67 6.16 -56.66
N GLN A 35 17.31 5.72 -55.58
CA GLN A 35 18.67 6.05 -55.09
C GLN A 35 19.52 7.12 -55.83
N ARG A 36 20.21 7.98 -55.04
CA ARG A 36 21.70 8.01 -54.93
C ARG A 36 22.19 8.80 -53.70
N GLN A 37 23.48 8.72 -53.42
CA GLN A 37 24.16 9.27 -52.23
C GLN A 37 24.96 10.57 -52.52
N CYS A 38 25.58 11.11 -51.45
CA CYS A 38 26.84 11.85 -51.41
C CYS A 38 26.86 13.40 -51.38
N SER A 39 27.24 13.91 -50.19
CA SER A 39 28.48 14.69 -49.97
C SER A 39 28.53 16.21 -50.22
N LYS A 40 28.47 16.94 -49.09
CA LYS A 40 29.36 18.04 -48.65
C LYS A 40 29.34 19.45 -49.29
N ASN A 41 29.34 20.41 -48.35
CA ASN A 41 30.16 21.63 -48.25
C ASN A 41 29.67 23.00 -48.80
N HIS A 42 29.64 23.96 -47.86
CA HIS A 42 29.88 25.41 -47.95
C HIS A 42 29.18 26.29 -49.00
N SER A 43 28.36 27.22 -48.50
CA SER A 43 28.64 28.67 -48.61
C SER A 43 27.90 29.45 -47.51
N ASP A 44 28.44 30.60 -47.10
CA ASP A 44 28.00 31.39 -45.94
C ASP A 44 26.97 32.50 -46.28
N GLN A 45 26.67 33.33 -45.26
CA GLN A 45 26.03 34.66 -45.27
C GLN A 45 24.50 34.72 -45.05
N PHE A 46 23.93 35.60 -44.19
CA PHE A 46 24.51 36.62 -43.29
C PHE A 46 23.52 37.00 -42.13
N THR A 47 23.98 37.07 -40.86
CA THR A 47 23.50 37.90 -39.70
C THR A 47 22.00 37.98 -39.30
N PHE A 48 21.55 38.38 -38.09
CA PHE A 48 22.17 38.84 -36.81
C PHE A 48 21.55 37.99 -35.65
N THR A 49 22.27 37.11 -34.94
CA THR A 49 23.12 37.28 -33.73
C THR A 49 22.43 37.53 -32.37
N PHE A 50 22.73 36.62 -31.42
CA PHE A 50 22.56 36.72 -29.96
C PHE A 50 23.59 37.67 -29.30
N THR A 51 23.37 38.08 -28.03
CA THR A 51 24.23 37.79 -26.84
C THR A 51 23.62 38.46 -25.58
N CYS A 52 23.48 37.82 -24.41
CA CYS A 52 24.48 37.41 -23.39
C CYS A 52 25.20 38.57 -22.67
N PHE A 53 25.22 38.57 -21.32
CA PHE A 53 26.34 39.06 -20.50
C PHE A 53 26.36 38.44 -19.09
N HIS A 54 27.44 38.68 -18.32
CA HIS A 54 27.79 37.93 -17.10
C HIS A 54 28.43 38.83 -16.00
N SER A 55 27.86 38.80 -14.78
CA SER A 55 28.53 38.76 -13.46
C SER A 55 29.46 39.89 -12.92
N ILE A 56 29.71 39.82 -11.59
CA ILE A 56 30.81 40.39 -10.75
C ILE A 56 30.65 41.77 -10.04
N THR A 57 30.14 41.70 -8.80
CA THR A 57 30.52 42.39 -7.52
C THR A 57 30.93 43.88 -7.41
N SER A 58 30.36 44.63 -6.43
CA SER A 58 30.97 44.89 -5.08
C SER A 58 30.57 46.22 -4.34
N VAL A 59 30.45 46.14 -3.00
CA VAL A 59 30.85 47.13 -1.94
C VAL A 59 30.00 48.40 -1.58
N PHE A 60 29.38 48.30 -0.37
CA PHE A 60 29.26 49.27 0.77
C PHE A 60 28.20 50.42 0.89
N PHE A 61 27.42 50.31 1.98
CA PHE A 61 27.01 51.32 2.99
C PHE A 61 26.05 52.50 2.73
N SER A 62 24.83 52.36 3.29
CA SER A 62 24.31 53.19 4.42
C SER A 62 23.25 54.29 4.18
N VAL A 63 22.64 54.66 5.32
CA VAL A 63 21.74 55.79 5.66
C VAL A 63 20.27 55.72 5.25
N ILE A 64 19.43 55.94 6.27
CA ILE A 64 17.96 56.04 6.24
C ILE A 64 17.54 57.46 5.83
N SER A 65 16.46 57.60 5.06
CA SER A 65 15.65 58.82 5.12
C SER A 65 14.15 58.55 4.94
N THR A 66 13.37 59.23 5.77
CA THR A 66 11.91 59.32 5.75
C THR A 66 11.41 60.28 4.68
N ALA A 67 10.23 60.02 4.09
CA ALA A 67 9.15 61.02 3.98
C ALA A 67 7.83 60.38 3.52
N SER A 68 6.71 60.85 4.09
CA SER A 68 5.35 60.60 3.58
C SER A 68 4.81 61.85 2.90
N ALA A 69 3.91 61.72 1.91
CA ALA A 69 2.87 62.75 1.65
C ALA A 69 1.71 62.27 0.72
N THR A 70 0.52 62.11 1.31
CA THR A 70 -0.81 62.62 0.85
C THR A 70 -1.40 62.38 -0.55
N LEU A 71 -2.68 61.92 -0.52
CA LEU A 71 -3.82 62.31 -1.39
C LEU A 71 -3.82 61.82 -2.86
N HIS A 72 -4.96 61.61 -3.55
CA HIS A 72 -6.35 62.04 -3.30
C HIS A 72 -7.42 60.94 -3.53
N SER A 73 -8.67 61.31 -3.28
CA SER A 73 -9.92 60.53 -3.30
C SER A 73 -10.51 60.22 -4.68
N ASN A 74 -11.29 59.12 -4.81
CA ASN A 74 -12.75 59.20 -5.03
C ASN A 74 -13.52 57.85 -4.99
N LYS A 75 -14.81 57.95 -4.64
CA LYS A 75 -15.93 56.97 -4.67
C LYS A 75 -17.05 57.59 -5.55
N PRO A 76 -18.27 57.01 -5.78
CA PRO A 76 -18.99 55.86 -5.16
C PRO A 76 -19.16 54.69 -6.18
N THR A 77 -20.18 53.80 -6.27
CA THR A 77 -21.58 53.63 -5.77
C THR A 77 -21.97 52.16 -5.48
N SER A 78 -23.13 51.97 -4.86
CA SER A 78 -23.85 50.71 -4.52
C SER A 78 -25.33 51.08 -4.20
N PRO A 79 -26.20 50.29 -3.51
CA PRO A 79 -26.29 48.85 -3.26
C PRO A 79 -27.48 48.27 -4.10
N PRO A 80 -28.68 47.78 -3.63
CA PRO A 80 -29.24 47.31 -2.34
C PRO A 80 -29.20 45.75 -2.25
N CYS A 81 -29.95 44.94 -1.48
CA CYS A 81 -30.99 45.03 -0.41
C CYS A 81 -30.57 44.05 0.74
N PHE A 82 -30.91 44.18 2.03
CA PHE A 82 -32.20 44.17 2.79
C PHE A 82 -32.90 42.79 2.87
N SER A 83 -33.40 42.33 4.04
CA SER A 83 -34.22 43.06 5.03
C SER A 83 -34.28 42.47 6.48
N LEU A 84 -34.08 43.32 7.52
CA LEU A 84 -34.75 43.46 8.86
C LEU A 84 -34.97 42.20 9.79
N THR A 85 -35.11 42.22 11.14
CA THR A 85 -35.13 43.18 12.30
C THR A 85 -35.00 42.37 13.64
N HIS A 86 -35.12 42.79 14.92
CA HIS A 86 -35.38 44.04 15.71
C HIS A 86 -34.72 43.82 17.12
N THR A 87 -33.73 44.60 17.58
CA THR A 87 -33.77 45.75 18.54
C THR A 87 -34.37 45.57 19.96
N HIS A 88 -33.61 45.96 21.00
CA HIS A 88 -34.01 47.04 21.93
C HIS A 88 -32.85 47.66 22.76
N THR A 89 -32.57 48.96 22.51
CA THR A 89 -32.21 50.08 23.43
C THR A 89 -31.44 49.81 24.75
N HIS A 90 -30.32 50.51 25.06
CA HIS A 90 -30.35 51.90 25.58
C HIS A 90 -29.01 52.70 25.59
N THR A 91 -29.07 53.93 25.03
CA THR A 91 -28.43 55.22 25.42
C THR A 91 -27.00 55.39 26.02
N HIS A 92 -26.19 56.19 25.29
CA HIS A 92 -25.26 57.26 25.73
C HIS A 92 -23.79 56.94 26.18
N PRO A 93 -22.83 57.92 26.07
CA PRO A 93 -21.48 57.61 25.57
C PRO A 93 -20.29 58.02 26.47
N PRO A 94 -19.08 57.48 26.20
CA PRO A 94 -17.81 58.01 26.69
C PRO A 94 -17.19 59.07 25.75
N LYS A 95 -16.41 59.99 26.33
CA LYS A 95 -15.55 60.94 25.58
C LYS A 95 -14.24 60.24 25.19
N ALA A 96 -13.68 60.57 24.02
CA ALA A 96 -12.34 60.14 23.66
C ALA A 96 -11.27 61.06 24.30
N SER A 97 -10.27 60.45 24.97
CA SER A 97 -9.04 61.12 25.42
C SER A 97 -7.83 60.33 24.93
N THR A 98 -7.07 60.91 23.99
CA THR A 98 -5.90 60.26 23.39
C THR A 98 -4.65 60.41 24.26
N THR A 99 -4.34 59.39 25.06
CA THR A 99 -3.00 59.18 25.62
C THR A 99 -2.19 58.30 24.68
N MET A 100 -1.10 58.85 24.12
CA MET A 100 -0.26 58.14 23.16
C MET A 100 0.92 57.49 23.89
N GLU A 101 0.75 56.24 24.34
CA GLU A 101 1.85 55.50 24.97
C GLU A 101 2.96 55.17 23.94
N GLY A 102 4.17 55.67 24.20
CA GLY A 102 5.32 55.40 23.36
C GLY A 102 5.76 53.93 23.46
N ILE A 103 5.84 53.23 22.32
CA ILE A 103 6.43 51.91 22.24
C ILE A 103 7.92 52.04 22.55
N SER A 104 8.29 51.71 23.80
CA SER A 104 9.68 51.79 24.29
C SER A 104 10.64 51.07 23.35
N VAL A 105 11.76 51.72 23.04
CA VAL A 105 12.82 51.21 22.14
C VAL A 105 13.29 49.82 22.57
N TYR A 106 13.28 49.52 23.87
CA TYR A 106 13.59 48.19 24.41
C TYR A 106 12.64 47.08 23.93
N LYS A 107 11.36 47.36 23.67
CA LYS A 107 10.42 46.37 23.10
C LYS A 107 10.72 46.11 21.62
N LEU A 108 11.09 47.15 20.87
CA LEU A 108 11.53 47.01 19.48
C LEU A 108 12.87 46.29 19.37
N LEU A 109 13.84 46.61 20.23
CA LEU A 109 15.11 45.88 20.31
C LEU A 109 14.89 44.41 20.72
N ALA A 110 14.02 44.13 21.69
CA ALA A 110 13.68 42.75 22.06
C ALA A 110 13.05 41.99 20.88
N PHE A 111 12.15 42.62 20.11
CA PHE A 111 11.57 42.01 18.92
C PHE A 111 12.63 41.75 17.82
N PHE A 112 13.56 42.69 17.63
CA PHE A 112 14.67 42.54 16.69
C PHE A 112 15.67 41.47 17.13
N ILE A 113 15.97 41.37 18.43
CA ILE A 113 16.84 40.34 19.02
C ILE A 113 16.18 38.96 18.89
N ILE A 114 14.87 38.85 19.10
CA ILE A 114 14.10 37.62 18.83
C ILE A 114 14.16 37.27 17.33
N PHE A 115 14.02 38.24 16.43
CA PHE A 115 14.14 38.01 14.98
C PHE A 115 15.57 37.68 14.52
N THR A 116 16.62 38.19 15.18
CA THR A 116 18.02 37.82 14.88
C THR A 116 18.48 36.56 15.63
N HIS A 117 17.72 36.09 16.62
CA HIS A 117 17.88 34.77 17.23
C HIS A 117 16.98 33.70 16.60
N LEU A 118 16.14 34.05 15.62
CA LEU A 118 15.76 33.15 14.52
C LEU A 118 16.95 32.93 13.57
N ASN A 119 18.06 32.43 14.13
CA ASN A 119 18.94 31.57 13.38
C ASN A 119 18.06 30.46 12.78
N LEU A 120 18.30 30.10 11.51
CA LEU A 120 17.87 28.78 11.06
C LEU A 120 18.57 27.77 11.99
N ILE A 121 17.79 27.12 12.85
CA ILE A 121 18.24 25.96 13.60
C ILE A 121 18.46 24.88 12.53
N LYS A 122 19.70 24.81 12.02
CA LYS A 122 20.11 23.73 11.14
C LYS A 122 19.97 22.45 11.94
N GLY A 123 19.03 21.62 11.52
CA GLY A 123 18.90 20.30 12.08
C GLY A 123 20.20 19.52 11.92
N THR A 124 20.49 18.67 12.88
CA THR A 124 21.70 17.86 12.92
C THR A 124 21.34 16.43 13.31
N VAL A 125 21.31 15.54 12.31
CA VAL A 125 21.31 14.09 12.56
C VAL A 125 22.70 13.52 12.39
N THR A 126 23.23 12.96 13.47
CA THR A 126 24.49 12.22 13.51
C THR A 126 24.26 10.89 14.23
N TYR A 127 25.32 10.14 14.56
CA TYR A 127 25.20 8.90 15.32
C TYR A 127 26.47 8.58 16.11
N ASP A 128 26.32 7.69 17.09
CA ASP A 128 27.43 7.04 17.80
C ASP A 128 27.10 5.58 18.12
N GLN A 129 27.93 4.93 18.94
CA GLN A 129 27.75 3.53 19.38
C GLN A 129 26.43 3.25 20.14
N ARG A 130 25.73 4.29 20.60
CA ARG A 130 24.51 4.19 21.43
C ARG A 130 23.25 4.46 20.62
N SER A 131 23.21 5.47 19.77
CA SER A 131 22.02 5.78 18.94
C SER A 131 22.31 6.72 17.77
N LEU A 132 21.28 6.95 16.94
CA LEU A 132 21.18 8.21 16.22
C LEU A 132 21.10 9.38 17.23
N ILE A 133 21.65 10.52 16.88
CA ILE A 133 21.63 11.75 17.66
C ILE A 133 20.91 12.79 16.81
N ILE A 134 19.78 13.30 17.27
CA ILE A 134 18.99 14.33 16.57
C ILE A 134 19.06 15.60 17.42
N ASN A 135 19.61 16.69 16.87
CA ASN A 135 19.77 17.98 17.55
C ASN A 135 20.44 17.86 18.93
N GLY A 136 21.53 17.10 18.97
CA GLY A 136 22.30 16.80 20.18
C GLY A 136 21.68 15.78 21.13
N GLN A 137 20.46 15.30 20.88
CA GLN A 137 19.75 14.37 21.76
C GLN A 137 19.81 12.92 21.24
N ARG A 138 20.26 12.00 22.12
CA ARG A 138 20.08 10.55 21.93
C ARG A 138 18.64 10.15 22.31
N ARG A 139 18.01 9.26 21.53
CA ARG A 139 16.63 8.76 21.73
C ARG A 139 16.55 7.29 21.32
N VAL A 140 15.65 6.51 21.93
CA VAL A 140 15.33 5.15 21.49
C VAL A 140 14.17 5.24 20.50
N LEU A 141 14.49 5.37 19.21
CA LEU A 141 13.54 5.72 18.16
C LEU A 141 12.62 4.53 17.82
N ILE A 142 11.32 4.76 18.03
CA ILE A 142 10.26 3.77 17.80
C ILE A 142 9.63 4.09 16.43
N SER A 143 9.77 3.19 15.46
CA SER A 143 9.39 3.41 14.06
C SER A 143 8.31 2.43 13.59
N GLY A 144 7.56 2.80 12.56
CA GLY A 144 6.58 1.92 11.93
C GLY A 144 6.38 2.19 10.44
N SER A 145 6.35 1.13 9.64
CA SER A 145 6.21 1.21 8.18
C SER A 145 4.78 1.52 7.77
N ILE A 146 4.62 2.55 6.95
CA ILE A 146 3.37 2.94 6.29
C ILE A 146 3.71 3.28 4.83
N HIS A 147 3.33 2.43 3.88
CA HIS A 147 3.60 2.66 2.46
C HIS A 147 2.50 3.54 1.86
N TYR A 148 2.84 4.78 1.46
CA TYR A 148 1.87 5.75 0.93
C TYR A 148 1.04 5.22 -0.25
N PRO A 149 1.54 4.40 -1.20
CA PRO A 149 0.72 3.89 -2.30
C PRO A 149 -0.23 2.74 -1.90
N ARG A 150 -0.06 2.16 -0.69
CA ARG A 150 -0.95 1.10 -0.16
C ARG A 150 -2.15 1.66 0.61
N SER A 151 -2.31 2.98 0.65
CA SER A 151 -3.44 3.70 1.27
C SER A 151 -3.79 4.92 0.38
N THR A 152 -4.88 5.64 0.68
CA THR A 152 -5.23 6.86 -0.07
C THR A 152 -4.77 8.13 0.65
N PRO A 153 -4.61 9.27 -0.05
CA PRO A 153 -4.21 10.55 0.56
C PRO A 153 -5.16 11.08 1.64
N GLU A 154 -6.39 10.56 1.70
CA GLU A 154 -7.39 10.87 2.72
C GLU A 154 -7.26 9.98 3.96
N MET A 155 -6.61 8.82 3.85
CA MET A 155 -6.29 7.94 4.97
C MET A 155 -4.99 8.37 5.69
N TRP A 156 -4.02 8.95 4.97
CA TRP A 156 -2.67 9.19 5.50
C TRP A 156 -2.63 9.98 6.82
N GLU A 157 -3.46 11.02 6.96
CA GLU A 157 -3.54 11.82 8.19
C GLU A 157 -3.95 10.96 9.41
N ASP A 158 -5.04 10.20 9.27
CA ASP A 158 -5.58 9.32 10.31
C ASP A 158 -4.61 8.16 10.65
N LEU A 159 -3.97 7.57 9.64
CA LEU A 159 -2.95 6.54 9.82
C LEU A 159 -1.72 7.07 10.60
N VAL A 160 -1.26 8.28 10.28
CA VAL A 160 -0.14 8.95 10.96
C VAL A 160 -0.52 9.38 12.39
N ILE A 161 -1.75 9.87 12.59
CA ILE A 161 -2.30 10.18 13.92
C ILE A 161 -2.37 8.91 14.78
N LYS A 162 -2.81 7.77 14.23
CA LYS A 162 -2.82 6.48 14.93
C LYS A 162 -1.41 5.99 15.24
N ALA A 163 -0.46 6.11 14.31
CA ALA A 163 0.96 5.84 14.57
C ALA A 163 1.52 6.67 15.74
N LYS A 164 1.30 7.98 15.75
CA LYS A 164 1.71 8.87 16.85
C LYS A 164 1.07 8.47 18.18
N ASN A 165 -0.24 8.23 18.20
CA ASN A 165 -0.98 7.83 19.41
C ASN A 165 -0.70 6.38 19.86
N GLY A 166 -0.08 5.57 19.00
CA GLY A 166 0.51 4.28 19.33
C GLY A 166 1.93 4.39 19.91
N GLY A 167 2.51 5.58 19.97
CA GLY A 167 3.83 5.84 20.59
C GLY A 167 5.03 5.69 19.65
N LEU A 168 4.84 5.82 18.33
CA LEU A 168 5.97 5.94 17.38
C LEU A 168 6.57 7.35 17.42
N ASP A 169 7.90 7.47 17.27
CA ASP A 169 8.60 8.73 16.94
C ASP A 169 8.79 8.91 15.42
N VAL A 170 8.76 7.81 14.64
CA VAL A 170 9.16 7.78 13.22
C VAL A 170 8.17 6.99 12.34
N ILE A 171 7.95 7.44 11.10
CA ILE A 171 7.30 6.67 10.03
C ILE A 171 8.36 6.16 9.05
N ASP A 172 8.31 4.88 8.73
CA ASP A 172 9.16 4.24 7.71
C ASP A 172 8.40 4.12 6.39
N THR A 173 9.06 4.36 5.25
CA THR A 173 8.44 4.16 3.95
C THR A 173 9.46 3.91 2.83
N TYR A 174 9.12 2.99 1.92
CA TYR A 174 9.89 2.73 0.69
C TYR A 174 9.54 3.73 -0.43
N VAL A 175 10.46 3.97 -1.37
CA VAL A 175 10.18 4.71 -2.61
C VAL A 175 9.98 3.75 -3.79
N PHE A 176 8.83 3.84 -4.47
CA PHE A 176 8.39 2.85 -5.46
C PHE A 176 8.65 3.32 -6.90
N TRP A 177 9.85 3.09 -7.42
CA TRP A 177 10.30 3.62 -8.72
C TRP A 177 9.36 3.25 -9.89
N ASN A 178 8.87 2.01 -9.96
CA ASN A 178 8.01 1.54 -11.06
C ASN A 178 6.69 2.31 -11.27
N VAL A 179 6.16 2.93 -10.22
CA VAL A 179 4.95 3.78 -10.29
C VAL A 179 5.30 5.26 -10.37
N HIS A 180 6.48 5.66 -9.90
CA HIS A 180 6.98 7.02 -10.08
C HIS A 180 7.53 7.29 -11.47
N GLU A 181 8.03 6.27 -12.19
CA GLU A 181 8.55 6.39 -13.55
C GLU A 181 8.03 5.24 -14.44
N PRO A 182 6.71 5.20 -14.74
CA PRO A 182 6.09 4.13 -15.52
C PRO A 182 6.64 4.00 -16.95
N SER A 183 7.27 5.04 -17.48
CA SER A 183 8.03 5.04 -18.72
C SER A 183 9.20 6.04 -18.63
N PRO A 184 10.32 5.84 -19.35
CA PRO A 184 11.56 6.58 -19.12
C PRO A 184 11.38 8.11 -19.15
N GLY A 185 11.81 8.79 -18.09
CA GLY A 185 11.73 10.25 -17.95
C GLY A 185 10.33 10.83 -17.70
N ILE A 186 9.26 10.03 -17.77
CA ILE A 186 7.88 10.47 -17.48
C ILE A 186 7.56 10.11 -16.04
N TYR A 187 7.46 11.14 -15.19
CA TYR A 187 7.31 10.98 -13.75
C TYR A 187 5.87 11.21 -13.24
N ASP A 188 5.40 10.35 -12.33
CA ASP A 188 4.16 10.53 -11.56
C ASP A 188 4.43 10.65 -10.05
N PHE A 189 3.96 11.76 -9.49
CA PHE A 189 3.94 12.03 -8.04
C PHE A 189 2.55 12.57 -7.61
N SER A 190 1.48 12.10 -8.26
CA SER A 190 0.10 12.54 -8.04
C SER A 190 -0.72 11.54 -7.22
N GLY A 191 -1.81 12.03 -6.60
CA GLY A 191 -2.73 11.19 -5.84
C GLY A 191 -2.03 10.37 -4.75
N ARG A 192 -2.20 9.04 -4.77
CA ARG A 192 -1.53 8.11 -3.81
C ARG A 192 -0.02 7.94 -4.05
N TYR A 193 0.53 8.54 -5.10
CA TYR A 193 1.97 8.57 -5.39
C TYR A 193 2.61 9.92 -4.99
N ASP A 194 1.87 10.82 -4.34
CA ASP A 194 2.39 12.09 -3.82
C ASP A 194 3.23 11.89 -2.54
N LEU A 195 4.48 11.46 -2.75
CA LEU A 195 5.50 11.26 -1.73
C LEU A 195 5.75 12.53 -0.89
N VAL A 196 5.71 13.70 -1.53
CA VAL A 196 5.96 15.00 -0.89
C VAL A 196 4.83 15.34 0.09
N ARG A 197 3.56 15.20 -0.32
CA ARG A 197 2.40 15.37 0.55
C ARG A 197 2.36 14.33 1.67
N PHE A 198 2.76 13.09 1.41
CA PHE A 198 2.86 12.08 2.47
C PHE A 198 3.87 12.50 3.54
N ILE A 199 5.11 12.83 3.15
CA ILE A 199 6.17 13.25 4.09
C ILE A 199 5.78 14.54 4.82
N LYS A 200 5.17 15.52 4.12
CA LYS A 200 4.61 16.73 4.77
C LYS A 200 3.47 16.42 5.75
N THR A 201 2.73 15.33 5.56
CA THR A 201 1.68 14.87 6.50
C THR A 201 2.27 14.22 7.75
N VAL A 202 3.38 13.48 7.61
CA VAL A 202 4.18 13.01 8.75
C VAL A 202 4.75 14.19 9.54
N ALA A 203 5.34 15.18 8.86
CA ALA A 203 5.89 16.39 9.47
C ALA A 203 4.83 17.22 10.23
N ARG A 204 3.66 17.47 9.64
CA ARG A 204 2.55 18.20 10.30
C ARG A 204 2.07 17.53 11.58
N ASN A 205 2.24 16.22 11.70
CA ASN A 205 1.92 15.47 12.90
C ASN A 205 3.07 15.42 13.92
N GLY A 206 4.25 15.98 13.62
CA GLY A 206 5.40 15.99 14.52
C GLY A 206 6.03 14.62 14.72
N LEU A 207 6.07 13.81 13.65
CA LEU A 207 6.86 12.58 13.57
C LEU A 207 8.01 12.76 12.56
N TYR A 208 9.08 11.99 12.74
CA TYR A 208 10.18 11.90 11.78
C TYR A 208 9.91 10.87 10.69
N VAL A 209 10.77 10.81 9.67
CA VAL A 209 10.72 9.83 8.57
C VAL A 209 12.04 9.08 8.44
N ASN A 210 11.97 7.74 8.28
CA ASN A 210 13.01 6.94 7.65
C ASN A 210 12.61 6.68 6.19
N LEU A 211 13.39 7.19 5.24
CA LEU A 211 13.06 7.09 3.82
C LEU A 211 13.91 6.03 3.11
N ARG A 212 13.32 4.86 2.86
CA ARG A 212 14.01 3.74 2.22
C ARG A 212 13.93 3.89 0.69
N ILE A 213 14.81 4.72 0.14
CA ILE A 213 14.78 5.12 -1.28
C ILE A 213 15.03 3.95 -2.22
N GLY A 214 15.81 2.94 -1.82
CA GLY A 214 16.07 1.73 -2.62
C GLY A 214 17.08 2.00 -3.74
N PRO A 215 16.72 1.94 -5.04
CA PRO A 215 15.36 1.83 -5.59
C PRO A 215 14.89 0.39 -5.84
N TYR A 216 15.75 -0.60 -5.62
CA TYR A 216 15.25 -1.92 -5.23
C TYR A 216 14.69 -1.84 -3.81
N VAL A 217 13.45 -2.28 -3.61
CA VAL A 217 12.77 -2.24 -2.31
C VAL A 217 12.25 -3.60 -1.85
N CYS A 218 12.24 -4.61 -2.72
CA CYS A 218 11.58 -5.92 -2.51
C CYS A 218 10.08 -5.78 -2.22
N ALA A 219 9.73 -5.38 -0.98
CA ALA A 219 8.44 -4.91 -0.46
C ALA A 219 7.17 -5.73 -0.81
N GLU A 220 7.32 -6.99 -1.24
CA GLU A 220 6.28 -7.78 -1.92
C GLU A 220 5.62 -7.01 -3.07
N TRP A 221 6.41 -6.16 -3.72
CA TRP A 221 5.96 -5.19 -4.71
C TRP A 221 6.35 -5.62 -6.12
N ASN A 222 5.56 -5.22 -7.11
CA ASN A 222 5.74 -5.62 -8.51
C ASN A 222 7.16 -5.33 -8.99
N PHE A 223 7.84 -6.36 -9.52
CA PHE A 223 9.21 -6.28 -10.01
C PHE A 223 10.23 -5.75 -8.99
N GLY A 224 9.95 -5.89 -7.69
CA GLY A 224 10.82 -5.45 -6.59
C GLY A 224 10.95 -3.94 -6.45
N GLY A 225 10.10 -3.17 -7.14
CA GLY A 225 10.16 -1.71 -7.23
C GLY A 225 10.71 -1.18 -8.55
N PHE A 226 11.37 -1.99 -9.38
CA PHE A 226 11.95 -1.51 -10.66
C PHE A 226 10.88 -1.27 -11.74
N PRO A 227 11.00 -0.21 -12.55
CA PRO A 227 10.21 -0.08 -13.77
C PRO A 227 10.51 -1.21 -14.75
N VAL A 228 9.48 -1.77 -15.40
CA VAL A 228 9.66 -2.92 -16.31
C VAL A 228 10.40 -2.55 -17.60
N TRP A 229 10.35 -1.29 -18.02
CA TRP A 229 11.17 -0.79 -19.13
C TRP A 229 12.68 -0.92 -18.85
N LEU A 230 13.09 -0.88 -17.58
CA LEU A 230 14.51 -0.94 -17.19
C LEU A 230 15.15 -2.26 -17.63
N LYS A 231 14.42 -3.38 -17.65
CA LYS A 231 14.89 -4.70 -18.14
C LYS A 231 15.36 -4.66 -19.60
N TYR A 232 14.93 -3.67 -20.37
CA TYR A 232 15.14 -3.59 -21.83
C TYR A 232 16.11 -2.48 -22.26
N VAL A 233 16.79 -1.84 -21.30
CA VAL A 233 17.95 -0.97 -21.59
C VAL A 233 19.10 -1.84 -22.15
N PRO A 234 19.74 -1.48 -23.27
CA PRO A 234 20.81 -2.29 -23.85
C PRO A 234 21.96 -2.57 -22.87
N GLY A 235 22.37 -3.84 -22.76
CA GLY A 235 23.49 -4.27 -21.93
C GLY A 235 23.24 -4.22 -20.41
N ILE A 236 21.99 -4.07 -19.96
CA ILE A 236 21.69 -3.95 -18.53
C ILE A 236 21.76 -5.28 -17.77
N SER A 237 22.16 -5.21 -16.50
CA SER A 237 22.06 -6.30 -15.53
C SER A 237 21.77 -5.70 -14.15
N PHE A 238 20.77 -6.23 -13.42
CA PHE A 238 20.29 -5.54 -12.22
C PHE A 238 21.17 -5.82 -11.00
N ARG A 239 21.31 -4.81 -10.13
CA ARG A 239 21.96 -4.89 -8.81
C ARG A 239 23.39 -5.46 -8.87
N THR A 240 24.17 -5.04 -9.86
CA THR A 240 25.57 -5.44 -10.03
C THR A 240 26.37 -4.30 -10.67
N ASP A 241 27.69 -4.47 -10.82
CA ASP A 241 28.56 -3.43 -11.37
C ASP A 241 28.39 -3.31 -12.89
N ASN A 242 27.32 -2.62 -13.28
CA ASN A 242 26.82 -2.52 -14.64
C ASN A 242 26.43 -1.05 -14.93
N GLU A 243 27.16 -0.37 -15.81
CA GLU A 243 26.97 1.08 -16.01
C GLU A 243 25.54 1.49 -16.43
N PRO A 244 24.83 0.77 -17.33
CA PRO A 244 23.42 1.07 -17.62
C PRO A 244 22.52 1.05 -16.39
N PHE A 245 22.68 0.05 -15.51
CA PHE A 245 21.94 -0.04 -14.27
C PHE A 245 22.34 1.05 -13.26
N LYS A 246 23.65 1.29 -13.09
CA LYS A 246 24.21 2.30 -12.19
C LYS A 246 23.72 3.71 -12.55
N ALA A 247 23.79 4.07 -13.84
CA ALA A 247 23.32 5.36 -14.34
C ALA A 247 21.82 5.57 -14.10
N ALA A 248 20.99 4.55 -14.39
CA ALA A 248 19.54 4.63 -14.18
C ALA A 248 19.18 4.74 -12.69
N MET A 249 19.79 3.91 -11.83
CA MET A 249 19.63 3.95 -10.38
C MET A 249 20.04 5.32 -9.82
N GLN A 250 21.21 5.82 -10.19
CA GLN A 250 21.71 7.12 -9.76
C GLN A 250 20.79 8.26 -10.20
N GLY A 251 20.31 8.24 -11.45
CA GLY A 251 19.36 9.23 -11.96
C GLY A 251 18.08 9.29 -11.13
N PHE A 252 17.49 8.14 -10.79
CA PHE A 252 16.30 8.11 -9.94
C PHE A 252 16.58 8.52 -8.48
N THR A 253 17.66 8.04 -7.86
CA THR A 253 18.03 8.47 -6.49
C THR A 253 18.30 9.98 -6.44
N GLN A 254 18.97 10.54 -7.45
CA GLN A 254 19.16 11.99 -7.60
C GLN A 254 17.84 12.74 -7.80
N LYS A 255 16.92 12.23 -8.64
CA LYS A 255 15.58 12.80 -8.85
C LYS A 255 14.79 12.89 -7.54
N ILE A 256 14.83 11.84 -6.71
CA ILE A 256 14.14 11.78 -5.42
C ILE A 256 14.81 12.72 -4.40
N VAL A 257 16.13 12.61 -4.18
CA VAL A 257 16.82 13.46 -3.20
C VAL A 257 16.75 14.94 -3.58
N GLY A 258 16.89 15.29 -4.86
CA GLY A 258 16.75 16.66 -5.35
C GLY A 258 15.36 17.26 -5.11
N MET A 259 14.30 16.48 -5.38
CA MET A 259 12.91 16.88 -5.10
C MET A 259 12.66 17.13 -3.61
N LEU A 260 13.14 16.23 -2.75
CA LEU A 260 12.97 16.34 -1.29
C LEU A 260 13.82 17.46 -0.68
N LYS A 261 14.99 17.76 -1.27
CA LYS A 261 15.82 18.92 -0.92
C LYS A 261 15.15 20.24 -1.29
N ALA A 262 14.54 20.35 -2.47
CA ALA A 262 13.81 21.55 -2.88
C ALA A 262 12.64 21.87 -1.94
N GLU A 263 12.04 20.84 -1.35
CA GLU A 263 10.95 20.93 -0.39
C GLU A 263 11.41 20.98 1.09
N ASN A 264 12.72 21.10 1.34
CA ASN A 264 13.35 21.14 2.67
C ASN A 264 12.96 19.98 3.60
N LEU A 265 12.78 18.76 3.06
CA LEU A 265 12.24 17.63 3.81
C LEU A 265 13.29 16.80 4.58
N PHE A 266 14.59 17.04 4.38
CA PHE A 266 15.63 16.49 5.26
C PHE A 266 15.73 17.28 6.56
N GLU A 267 16.00 16.60 7.67
CA GLU A 267 16.08 17.24 9.00
C GLU A 267 17.19 18.30 9.06
N SER A 268 18.28 18.11 8.32
CA SER A 268 19.32 19.10 8.02
C SER A 268 18.82 20.45 7.45
N GLN A 269 17.60 20.48 6.93
CA GLN A 269 16.89 21.64 6.38
C GLN A 269 15.65 22.03 7.20
N GLY A 270 15.39 21.38 8.34
CA GLY A 270 14.20 21.56 9.18
C GLY A 270 13.02 20.60 8.86
N GLY A 271 13.22 19.63 7.98
CA GLY A 271 12.20 18.63 7.61
C GLY A 271 12.17 17.38 8.51
N PRO A 272 11.30 16.40 8.22
CA PRO A 272 11.15 15.21 9.06
C PRO A 272 12.15 14.07 8.75
N ILE A 273 12.82 14.02 7.60
CA ILE A 273 13.62 12.85 7.21
C ILE A 273 14.95 12.83 7.98
N ILE A 274 15.09 11.86 8.89
CA ILE A 274 16.26 11.68 9.77
C ILE A 274 17.20 10.55 9.34
N LEU A 275 16.73 9.65 8.49
CA LEU A 275 17.48 8.48 8.02
C LEU A 275 17.04 8.19 6.59
N SER A 276 17.96 7.70 5.76
CA SER A 276 17.64 7.25 4.40
C SER A 276 18.34 5.94 4.09
N GLN A 277 17.68 5.02 3.38
CA GLN A 277 18.27 3.73 2.98
C GLN A 277 18.52 3.70 1.47
N ILE A 278 19.71 3.22 1.09
CA ILE A 278 20.09 2.90 -0.30
C ILE A 278 20.22 1.39 -0.43
N GLU A 279 19.81 0.83 -1.57
CA GLU A 279 19.58 -0.62 -1.77
C GLU A 279 18.63 -1.24 -0.74
N ASN A 280 18.38 -2.56 -0.81
CA ASN A 280 17.60 -3.30 0.17
C ASN A 280 17.97 -4.80 0.21
N GLU A 281 18.47 -5.29 1.35
CA GLU A 281 18.88 -6.69 1.56
C GLU A 281 19.83 -7.24 0.48
N TYR A 282 20.89 -6.49 0.18
CA TYR A 282 21.77 -6.83 -0.93
C TYR A 282 22.82 -7.89 -0.58
N GLY A 283 23.37 -7.91 0.63
CA GLY A 283 24.60 -8.63 0.96
C GLY A 283 24.60 -10.13 0.66
N ALA A 284 23.45 -10.81 0.70
CA ALA A 284 23.33 -12.20 0.25
C ALA A 284 23.48 -12.34 -1.28
N GLN A 285 22.91 -11.42 -2.06
CA GLN A 285 23.07 -11.34 -3.51
C GLN A 285 24.48 -10.82 -3.87
N GLY A 286 24.98 -9.79 -3.19
CA GLY A 286 26.33 -9.26 -3.37
C GLY A 286 27.42 -10.32 -3.21
N LYS A 287 27.32 -11.16 -2.18
CA LYS A 287 28.20 -12.33 -1.99
C LYS A 287 28.12 -13.34 -3.14
N SER A 288 26.96 -13.50 -3.80
CA SER A 288 26.83 -14.36 -4.99
C SER A 288 27.35 -13.73 -6.29
N PHE A 289 27.53 -12.40 -6.33
CA PHE A 289 28.18 -11.66 -7.42
C PHE A 289 29.68 -11.37 -7.16
N GLY A 290 30.22 -11.77 -6.01
CA GLY A 290 31.65 -11.68 -5.69
C GLY A 290 32.22 -10.26 -5.86
N ALA A 291 33.26 -10.13 -6.68
CA ALA A 291 33.94 -8.86 -6.93
C ALA A 291 33.02 -7.78 -7.54
N ALA A 292 32.13 -8.15 -8.47
CA ALA A 292 31.18 -7.22 -9.08
C ALA A 292 30.12 -6.76 -8.06
N GLY A 293 29.64 -7.66 -7.20
CA GLY A 293 28.72 -7.28 -6.13
C GLY A 293 29.37 -6.33 -5.12
N LYS A 294 30.64 -6.57 -4.76
CA LYS A 294 31.41 -5.69 -3.89
C LYS A 294 31.69 -4.32 -4.53
N ALA A 295 32.02 -4.27 -5.82
CA ALA A 295 32.23 -3.01 -6.54
C ALA A 295 30.93 -2.18 -6.57
N TYR A 296 29.80 -2.82 -6.92
CA TYR A 296 28.49 -2.20 -6.94
C TYR A 296 28.06 -1.64 -5.59
N ILE A 297 28.17 -2.40 -4.49
CA ILE A 297 27.64 -1.92 -3.19
C ILE A 297 28.48 -0.77 -2.62
N ASN A 298 29.80 -0.76 -2.88
CA ASN A 298 30.67 0.37 -2.54
C ASN A 298 30.34 1.60 -3.40
N TRP A 299 30.06 1.42 -4.70
CA TRP A 299 29.56 2.50 -5.56
C TRP A 299 28.21 3.05 -5.08
N ALA A 300 27.25 2.20 -4.72
CA ALA A 300 25.91 2.60 -4.30
C ALA A 300 25.94 3.40 -2.99
N ALA A 301 26.72 2.92 -2.01
CA ALA A 301 26.95 3.63 -0.75
C ALA A 301 27.64 5.00 -0.98
N LYS A 302 28.70 5.03 -1.79
CA LYS A 302 29.40 6.27 -2.13
C LYS A 302 28.47 7.28 -2.82
N MET A 303 27.76 6.84 -3.86
CA MET A 303 26.82 7.66 -4.63
C MET A 303 25.78 8.30 -3.72
N ALA A 304 25.15 7.52 -2.84
CA ALA A 304 24.15 8.01 -1.89
C ALA A 304 24.70 9.06 -0.91
N VAL A 305 25.90 8.83 -0.35
CA VAL A 305 26.57 9.78 0.55
C VAL A 305 26.96 11.07 -0.18
N GLU A 306 27.44 10.99 -1.42
CA GLU A 306 27.78 12.15 -2.27
C GLU A 306 26.55 13.00 -2.66
N LEU A 307 25.31 12.49 -2.50
CA LEU A 307 24.10 13.33 -2.61
C LEU A 307 23.96 14.35 -1.47
N ASN A 308 24.79 14.25 -0.41
CA ASN A 308 24.91 15.24 0.67
C ASN A 308 23.56 15.61 1.31
N THR A 309 22.76 14.62 1.70
CA THR A 309 21.45 14.79 2.38
C THR A 309 21.55 15.51 3.73
N GLY A 310 22.73 15.50 4.37
CA GLY A 310 22.94 16.05 5.71
C GLY A 310 22.35 15.19 6.84
N VAL A 311 21.89 13.98 6.54
CA VAL A 311 21.43 12.97 7.50
C VAL A 311 22.03 11.59 7.18
N PRO A 312 22.15 10.67 8.16
CA PRO A 312 22.78 9.37 7.93
C PRO A 312 22.11 8.52 6.85
N TRP A 313 22.92 7.66 6.22
CA TRP A 313 22.46 6.61 5.32
C TRP A 313 22.55 5.23 5.97
N SER A 314 21.68 4.32 5.56
CA SER A 314 21.64 2.93 6.00
C SER A 314 21.57 1.92 4.84
N MET A 315 21.91 0.66 5.15
CA MET A 315 21.77 -0.51 4.28
C MET A 315 21.36 -1.72 5.14
N CYS A 316 20.25 -2.38 4.81
CA CYS A 316 19.75 -3.53 5.59
C CYS A 316 20.32 -4.87 5.11
N LYS A 317 20.62 -5.77 6.05
CA LYS A 317 21.31 -7.06 5.85
C LYS A 317 22.65 -6.96 5.08
N GLU A 318 23.37 -5.85 5.27
CA GLU A 318 24.60 -5.53 4.55
C GLU A 318 25.82 -5.56 5.49
N ASP A 319 26.36 -6.75 5.75
CA ASP A 319 27.40 -6.95 6.78
C ASP A 319 28.65 -6.07 6.54
N ASP A 320 29.06 -5.86 5.29
CA ASP A 320 30.22 -5.06 4.90
C ASP A 320 29.87 -3.66 4.33
N ALA A 321 28.71 -3.09 4.68
CA ALA A 321 28.35 -1.71 4.33
C ALA A 321 29.46 -0.71 4.72
N PRO A 322 30.01 0.07 3.76
CA PRO A 322 31.16 0.92 4.00
C PRO A 322 30.81 2.17 4.81
N ASP A 323 31.78 2.68 5.56
CA ASP A 323 31.62 3.91 6.34
C ASP A 323 31.40 5.12 5.41
N PRO A 324 30.48 6.06 5.70
CA PRO A 324 29.71 6.22 6.94
C PRO A 324 28.32 5.55 6.96
N VAL A 325 28.01 4.61 6.07
CA VAL A 325 26.68 3.97 6.00
C VAL A 325 26.48 2.99 7.16
N ILE A 326 25.32 3.04 7.82
CA ILE A 326 24.96 2.17 8.93
C ILE A 326 24.38 0.85 8.40
N ASN A 327 24.99 -0.30 8.72
CA ASN A 327 24.35 -1.58 8.44
C ASN A 327 23.23 -1.87 9.45
N THR A 328 22.11 -2.43 9.00
CA THR A 328 20.92 -2.65 9.83
C THR A 328 20.36 -4.07 9.69
N CYS A 329 19.58 -4.51 10.69
CA CYS A 329 19.00 -5.85 10.71
C CYS A 329 17.51 -5.86 10.33
N ASN A 330 17.08 -6.94 9.67
CA ASN A 330 15.68 -7.24 9.31
C ASN A 330 15.34 -8.67 9.73
N GLY A 331 14.19 -8.90 10.36
CA GLY A 331 13.80 -10.23 10.83
C GLY A 331 12.66 -10.26 11.85
N PHE A 332 12.32 -11.47 12.32
CA PHE A 332 11.43 -11.64 13.49
C PHE A 332 12.12 -11.27 14.81
N TYR A 333 13.45 -11.41 14.89
CA TYR A 333 14.28 -11.02 16.03
C TYR A 333 15.62 -10.48 15.50
N CYS A 334 16.12 -9.39 16.08
CA CYS A 334 17.45 -8.85 15.79
C CYS A 334 18.30 -8.64 17.07
N ASP A 335 17.95 -9.27 18.18
CA ASP A 335 18.67 -9.12 19.46
C ASP A 335 20.04 -9.81 19.52
N THR A 336 20.48 -10.43 18.43
CA THR A 336 21.84 -10.95 18.24
C THR A 336 22.61 -10.20 17.15
N PHE A 337 22.01 -9.16 16.56
CA PHE A 337 22.70 -8.28 15.61
C PHE A 337 23.71 -7.40 16.33
N THR A 338 24.80 -7.08 15.65
CA THR A 338 25.78 -6.07 16.05
C THR A 338 26.20 -5.34 14.78
N PRO A 339 26.25 -3.99 14.77
CA PRO A 339 26.67 -3.25 13.59
C PRO A 339 28.16 -3.48 13.29
N ASN A 340 28.56 -3.28 12.03
CA ASN A 340 29.88 -3.68 11.51
C ASN A 340 31.06 -2.80 11.97
N LYS A 341 30.78 -1.76 12.76
CA LYS A 341 31.75 -0.94 13.47
C LYS A 341 31.22 -0.66 14.88
N PRO A 342 32.06 -0.65 15.92
CA PRO A 342 31.65 -0.24 17.27
C PRO A 342 31.08 1.19 17.33
N SER A 343 31.48 2.08 16.42
CA SER A 343 31.02 3.48 16.35
C SER A 343 29.61 3.68 15.80
N LYS A 344 28.95 2.63 15.31
CA LYS A 344 27.61 2.67 14.72
C LYS A 344 26.55 2.18 15.73
N PRO A 345 25.31 2.70 15.68
CA PRO A 345 24.24 2.23 16.56
C PRO A 345 23.60 0.93 16.07
N ALA A 346 23.03 0.16 16.99
CA ALA A 346 22.24 -1.02 16.64
C ALA A 346 20.84 -0.62 16.15
N ILE A 347 20.56 -0.87 14.86
CA ILE A 347 19.32 -0.50 14.16
C ILE A 347 18.60 -1.74 13.59
N TRP A 348 17.30 -1.85 13.84
CA TRP A 348 16.41 -2.90 13.32
C TRP A 348 15.37 -2.28 12.37
N THR A 349 15.64 -2.34 11.06
CA THR A 349 14.82 -1.70 10.02
C THR A 349 13.54 -2.47 9.67
N GLU A 350 13.43 -3.76 9.99
CA GLU A 350 12.18 -4.52 9.84
C GLU A 350 11.96 -5.53 10.96
N ALA A 351 11.26 -5.11 12.01
CA ALA A 351 10.65 -5.98 13.02
C ALA A 351 9.33 -6.52 12.46
N TRP A 352 9.38 -7.72 11.85
CA TRP A 352 8.24 -8.27 11.11
C TRP A 352 7.01 -8.46 12.01
N SER A 353 5.93 -7.74 11.73
CA SER A 353 4.70 -7.67 12.55
C SER A 353 3.77 -8.86 12.38
N GLY A 354 4.04 -9.68 11.36
CA GLY A 354 3.22 -10.74 10.78
C GLY A 354 3.94 -11.25 9.53
N TRP A 355 3.19 -11.52 8.46
CA TRP A 355 3.76 -11.85 7.15
C TRP A 355 2.81 -11.38 6.04
N PHE A 356 3.30 -11.31 4.81
CA PHE A 356 2.47 -11.11 3.62
C PHE A 356 1.57 -12.33 3.34
N THR A 357 0.60 -12.14 2.44
CA THR A 357 -0.34 -13.18 2.03
C THR A 357 -0.26 -13.40 0.51
N GLU A 358 -0.48 -14.64 0.07
CA GLU A 358 -0.39 -15.07 -1.35
C GLU A 358 -1.68 -15.78 -1.79
N PHE A 359 -2.12 -15.60 -3.04
CA PHE A 359 -3.34 -16.24 -3.54
C PHE A 359 -3.25 -17.79 -3.53
N GLY A 360 -3.95 -18.42 -2.59
CA GLY A 360 -3.92 -19.86 -2.33
C GLY A 360 -3.10 -20.29 -1.10
N ALA A 361 -2.41 -19.37 -0.43
CA ALA A 361 -1.79 -19.58 0.87
C ALA A 361 -2.75 -19.19 2.02
N PRO A 362 -2.54 -19.65 3.27
CA PRO A 362 -3.22 -19.13 4.45
C PRO A 362 -2.70 -17.74 4.83
N ILE A 363 -3.39 -17.08 5.77
CA ILE A 363 -2.94 -15.82 6.37
C ILE A 363 -2.07 -16.17 7.58
N GLU A 364 -0.85 -15.62 7.65
CA GLU A 364 0.02 -15.73 8.82
C GLU A 364 -0.30 -14.64 9.84
N GLN A 365 -0.33 -14.98 11.13
CA GLN A 365 -0.48 -14.02 12.23
C GLN A 365 0.68 -14.13 13.22
N ARG A 366 1.20 -13.01 13.72
CA ARG A 366 2.24 -13.00 14.76
C ARG A 366 1.65 -12.55 16.09
N PRO A 367 1.62 -13.41 17.13
CA PRO A 367 1.15 -13.03 18.46
C PRO A 367 1.89 -11.81 19.00
N VAL A 368 1.15 -10.79 19.45
CA VAL A 368 1.77 -9.59 20.00
C VAL A 368 2.70 -9.86 21.20
N PRO A 369 2.48 -10.87 22.07
CA PRO A 369 3.46 -11.18 23.12
C PRO A 369 4.85 -11.53 22.61
N ASP A 370 4.94 -12.22 21.46
CA ASP A 370 6.21 -12.57 20.85
C ASP A 370 6.87 -11.37 20.15
N LEU A 371 6.07 -10.55 19.46
CA LEU A 371 6.56 -9.30 18.84
C LEU A 371 7.10 -8.34 19.93
N ALA A 372 6.36 -8.19 21.03
CA ALA A 372 6.78 -7.40 22.20
C ALA A 372 8.03 -7.99 22.88
N PHE A 373 8.11 -9.33 23.00
CA PHE A 373 9.29 -10.02 23.51
C PHE A 373 10.53 -9.79 22.63
N ALA A 374 10.36 -9.83 21.31
CA ALA A 374 11.43 -9.61 20.36
C ALA A 374 11.97 -8.16 20.41
N VAL A 375 11.07 -7.16 20.45
CA VAL A 375 11.43 -5.74 20.62
C VAL A 375 12.11 -5.51 21.97
N ALA A 376 11.55 -6.02 23.07
CA ALA A 376 12.16 -5.87 24.40
C ALA A 376 13.55 -6.53 24.48
N ARG A 377 13.76 -7.68 23.82
CA ARG A 377 15.07 -8.34 23.72
C ARG A 377 16.11 -7.53 22.94
N PHE A 378 15.68 -6.82 21.90
CA PHE A 378 16.56 -5.94 21.13
C PHE A 378 16.93 -4.69 21.94
N VAL A 379 15.93 -4.01 22.52
CA VAL A 379 16.14 -2.82 23.36
C VAL A 379 16.99 -3.14 24.59
N GLN A 380 16.72 -4.23 25.33
CA GLN A 380 17.48 -4.54 26.55
C GLN A 380 18.99 -4.72 26.32
N LYS A 381 19.43 -5.00 25.08
CA LYS A 381 20.83 -5.17 24.66
C LYS A 381 21.47 -3.92 24.04
N GLY A 382 20.78 -2.78 24.03
CA GLY A 382 21.28 -1.51 23.48
C GLY A 382 20.72 -1.16 22.10
N GLY A 383 19.75 -1.93 21.58
CA GLY A 383 19.06 -1.60 20.34
C GLY A 383 18.26 -0.30 20.44
N SER A 384 18.63 0.70 19.64
CA SER A 384 18.19 2.10 19.82
C SER A 384 17.30 2.65 18.69
N PHE A 385 17.11 1.90 17.61
CA PHE A 385 16.08 2.17 16.60
C PHE A 385 15.46 0.83 16.20
N PHE A 386 14.13 0.73 16.26
CA PHE A 386 13.41 -0.43 15.72
C PHE A 386 12.15 -0.01 14.96
N ASN A 387 11.89 -0.67 13.84
CA ASN A 387 10.79 -0.34 12.94
C ASN A 387 9.84 -1.52 12.72
N TYR A 388 8.54 -1.34 12.99
CA TYR A 388 7.53 -2.36 12.67
C TYR A 388 7.29 -2.44 11.16
N TYR A 389 7.62 -3.59 10.56
CA TYR A 389 7.28 -3.89 9.18
C TYR A 389 6.15 -4.95 9.18
N MET A 390 4.88 -4.61 9.06
CA MET A 390 4.28 -3.29 8.82
C MET A 390 3.67 -2.68 10.09
N TYR A 391 3.50 -1.36 10.14
CA TYR A 391 2.65 -0.70 11.13
C TYR A 391 1.23 -0.46 10.60
N HIS A 392 1.13 -0.04 9.34
CA HIS A 392 -0.07 -0.19 8.51
C HIS A 392 0.32 -0.86 7.19
N GLY A 393 -0.25 -2.03 6.92
CA GLY A 393 0.03 -2.80 5.70
C GLY A 393 -0.68 -2.28 4.46
N GLY A 394 -1.99 -2.04 4.56
CA GLY A 394 -2.82 -1.49 3.49
C GLY A 394 -3.17 -2.47 2.36
N THR A 395 -3.38 -1.95 1.16
CA THR A 395 -3.87 -2.68 -0.03
C THR A 395 -2.96 -2.43 -1.24
N ASN A 396 -2.59 -3.49 -1.97
CA ASN A 396 -1.90 -3.44 -3.25
C ASN A 396 -2.85 -3.00 -4.39
N PHE A 397 -3.29 -1.74 -4.38
CA PHE A 397 -4.24 -1.20 -5.37
C PHE A 397 -3.76 -1.33 -6.82
N GLY A 398 -4.67 -1.55 -7.76
CA GLY A 398 -4.36 -1.73 -9.18
C GLY A 398 -3.60 -3.03 -9.49
N ARG A 399 -2.90 -3.05 -10.63
CA ARG A 399 -2.17 -4.25 -11.11
C ARG A 399 -0.65 -4.17 -11.02
N THR A 400 -0.07 -2.96 -10.93
CA THR A 400 1.39 -2.71 -10.86
C THR A 400 1.94 -2.61 -9.42
N SER A 401 1.14 -2.96 -8.41
CA SER A 401 1.51 -2.87 -6.99
C SER A 401 2.04 -4.18 -6.41
N GLY A 402 1.26 -5.27 -6.41
CA GLY A 402 1.68 -6.54 -5.80
C GLY A 402 2.70 -7.32 -6.65
N GLY A 403 3.65 -7.98 -5.97
CA GLY A 403 4.55 -8.99 -6.55
C GLY A 403 3.84 -10.27 -7.01
N PRO A 404 4.57 -11.33 -7.41
CA PRO A 404 3.97 -12.49 -8.07
C PRO A 404 3.08 -13.26 -7.08
N PHE A 405 1.81 -13.48 -7.44
CA PHE A 405 0.77 -14.10 -6.60
C PHE A 405 0.49 -13.42 -5.25
N ILE A 406 1.10 -12.27 -4.94
CA ILE A 406 0.80 -11.51 -3.70
C ILE A 406 -0.66 -11.04 -3.75
N THR A 407 -1.37 -11.15 -2.62
CA THR A 407 -2.77 -10.72 -2.54
C THR A 407 -2.94 -9.21 -2.75
N THR A 408 -4.15 -8.81 -3.13
CA THR A 408 -4.53 -7.39 -3.20
C THR A 408 -4.59 -6.80 -1.78
N SER A 409 -4.96 -7.58 -0.76
CA SER A 409 -4.69 -7.24 0.64
C SER A 409 -3.20 -7.32 0.95
N TYR A 410 -2.68 -6.35 1.70
CA TYR A 410 -1.34 -6.40 2.31
C TYR A 410 -1.41 -6.19 3.83
N ASP A 411 -2.47 -6.72 4.47
CA ASP A 411 -2.79 -6.54 5.90
C ASP A 411 -1.62 -6.78 6.88
N TYR A 412 -0.73 -7.72 6.56
CA TYR A 412 0.50 -8.07 7.30
C TYR A 412 0.30 -8.38 8.81
N ASP A 413 -0.93 -8.71 9.22
CA ASP A 413 -1.36 -8.77 10.62
C ASP A 413 -0.96 -7.51 11.43
N ALA A 414 -0.94 -6.34 10.77
CA ALA A 414 -0.33 -5.12 11.29
C ALA A 414 -1.13 -4.48 12.45
N PRO A 415 -0.48 -3.69 13.34
CA PRO A 415 -1.13 -2.94 14.42
C PRO A 415 -2.30 -2.05 13.95
N ILE A 416 -2.20 -1.48 12.74
CA ILE A 416 -3.32 -0.90 12.00
C ILE A 416 -3.60 -1.81 10.79
N ASP A 417 -4.82 -2.32 10.68
CA ASP A 417 -5.20 -3.27 9.63
C ASP A 417 -5.29 -2.65 8.22
N GLU A 418 -5.50 -3.48 7.20
CA GLU A 418 -5.69 -3.06 5.80
C GLU A 418 -6.65 -1.86 5.62
N TYR A 419 -7.65 -1.75 6.49
CA TYR A 419 -8.76 -0.79 6.39
C TYR A 419 -8.54 0.46 7.25
N GLY A 420 -7.36 0.60 7.88
CA GLY A 420 -7.06 1.71 8.79
C GLY A 420 -7.61 1.53 10.20
N LEU A 421 -8.16 0.37 10.56
CA LEU A 421 -8.71 0.12 11.90
C LEU A 421 -7.63 -0.39 12.87
N ILE A 422 -7.76 -0.03 14.13
CA ILE A 422 -6.83 -0.42 15.19
C ILE A 422 -7.02 -1.92 15.51
N ARG A 423 -5.96 -2.73 15.37
CA ARG A 423 -5.99 -4.16 15.68
C ARG A 423 -5.67 -4.40 17.15
N GLU A 424 -6.68 -4.53 17.99
CA GLU A 424 -6.48 -4.92 19.38
C GLU A 424 -6.48 -6.45 19.59
N PRO A 425 -5.55 -6.99 20.42
CA PRO A 425 -4.74 -6.27 21.41
C PRO A 425 -3.34 -5.87 20.90
N LYS A 426 -3.06 -5.99 19.59
CA LYS A 426 -1.71 -5.76 19.06
C LYS A 426 -1.28 -4.30 19.22
N TYR A 427 -2.13 -3.35 18.85
CA TYR A 427 -1.81 -1.93 18.93
C TYR A 427 -1.62 -1.44 20.38
N GLY A 428 -2.54 -1.75 21.29
CA GLY A 428 -2.51 -1.34 22.69
C GLY A 428 -1.33 -1.93 23.45
N HIS A 429 -1.07 -3.24 23.30
CA HIS A 429 0.06 -3.90 23.98
C HIS A 429 1.42 -3.37 23.51
N LEU A 430 1.55 -2.99 22.23
CA LEU A 430 2.74 -2.28 21.75
C LEU A 430 2.78 -0.82 22.25
N THR A 431 1.65 -0.12 22.35
CA THR A 431 1.58 1.23 22.94
C THR A 431 2.06 1.23 24.40
N GLU A 432 1.69 0.21 25.17
CA GLU A 432 2.14 0.00 26.56
C GLU A 432 3.65 -0.31 26.63
N LEU A 433 4.17 -1.17 25.74
CA LEU A 433 5.61 -1.41 25.57
C LEU A 433 6.37 -0.12 25.24
N HIS A 434 5.87 0.70 24.31
CA HIS A 434 6.53 1.96 23.92
C HIS A 434 6.61 2.92 25.10
N ARG A 435 5.54 3.07 25.88
CA ARG A 435 5.55 3.86 27.12
C ARG A 435 6.59 3.35 28.11
N ALA A 436 6.68 2.03 28.30
CA ALA A 436 7.67 1.41 29.18
C ALA A 436 9.12 1.65 28.71
N ILE A 437 9.38 1.60 27.39
CA ILE A 437 10.68 1.93 26.80
C ILE A 437 11.02 3.41 27.00
N LYS A 438 10.08 4.33 26.76
CA LYS A 438 10.32 5.77 26.95
C LYS A 438 10.64 6.15 28.40
N LEU A 439 10.00 5.50 29.38
CA LEU A 439 10.36 5.65 30.79
C LEU A 439 11.81 5.21 31.09
N CYS A 440 12.41 4.33 30.27
CA CYS A 440 13.79 3.89 30.43
C CYS A 440 14.84 4.78 29.75
N GLU A 441 14.47 5.68 28.80
CA GLU A 441 15.43 6.51 28.04
C GLU A 441 16.48 7.24 28.94
N PRO A 442 16.14 7.83 30.11
CA PRO A 442 17.12 8.53 30.97
C PRO A 442 18.18 7.64 31.62
N ALA A 443 17.89 6.35 31.83
CA ALA A 443 18.87 5.37 32.30
C ALA A 443 19.62 4.74 31.11
N PHE A 444 18.90 4.45 30.03
CA PHE A 444 19.43 3.80 28.82
C PHE A 444 20.61 4.57 28.20
N PHE A 445 20.62 5.90 28.28
CA PHE A 445 21.72 6.74 27.78
C PHE A 445 22.73 7.19 28.85
N SER A 446 22.59 6.79 30.12
CA SER A 446 23.58 7.11 31.17
C SER A 446 24.70 6.09 31.31
N SER A 447 24.55 4.88 30.74
CA SER A 447 25.48 3.75 30.93
C SER A 447 25.29 2.65 29.89
N ASP A 448 26.28 1.76 29.75
CA ASP A 448 26.16 0.51 29.00
C ASP A 448 25.45 -0.59 29.82
N ALA A 449 24.84 -1.55 29.13
CA ALA A 449 24.01 -2.59 29.73
C ALA A 449 24.83 -3.63 30.51
N LYS A 450 24.63 -3.71 31.82
CA LYS A 450 25.19 -4.78 32.67
C LYS A 450 24.27 -5.99 32.61
N ASN A 451 24.73 -7.08 31.99
CA ASN A 451 24.01 -8.36 31.98
C ASN A 451 24.32 -9.17 33.25
N ILE A 452 23.28 -9.58 33.98
CA ILE A 452 23.36 -10.32 35.25
C ILE A 452 22.49 -11.57 35.14
N SER A 453 23.07 -12.76 35.34
CA SER A 453 22.28 -13.99 35.39
C SER A 453 21.37 -14.03 36.62
N LEU A 454 20.13 -14.46 36.41
CA LEU A 454 19.11 -14.68 37.45
C LEU A 454 18.73 -16.17 37.59
N GLY A 455 19.36 -17.04 36.79
CA GLY A 455 18.98 -18.44 36.62
C GLY A 455 19.50 -18.99 35.28
N GLN A 456 19.32 -20.29 35.04
CA GLN A 456 19.87 -20.97 33.86
C GLN A 456 19.46 -20.34 32.51
N ARG A 457 18.23 -19.81 32.43
CA ARG A 457 17.67 -19.20 31.21
C ARG A 457 16.95 -17.88 31.53
N GLN A 458 17.45 -17.14 32.53
CA GLN A 458 16.88 -15.89 33.03
C GLN A 458 17.99 -14.86 33.24
N ASN A 459 17.82 -13.64 32.72
CA ASN A 459 18.86 -12.59 32.79
C ASN A 459 18.22 -11.21 33.07
N ALA A 460 18.88 -10.40 33.89
CA ALA A 460 18.63 -8.98 34.03
C ALA A 460 19.63 -8.18 33.18
N TYR A 461 19.13 -7.32 32.30
CA TYR A 461 19.95 -6.28 31.65
C TYR A 461 19.69 -4.97 32.38
N VAL A 462 20.72 -4.39 32.99
CA VAL A 462 20.61 -3.21 33.86
C VAL A 462 21.40 -2.05 33.29
N TYR A 463 20.72 -0.91 33.11
CA TYR A 463 21.31 0.39 32.79
C TYR A 463 21.26 1.21 34.09
N GLU A 464 22.40 1.68 34.58
CA GLU A 464 22.50 2.39 35.86
C GLU A 464 23.63 3.41 35.84
N GLY A 465 23.28 4.68 36.00
CA GLY A 465 24.20 5.82 35.95
C GLY A 465 23.46 7.14 36.10
N ASN A 466 24.15 8.17 36.60
CA ASN A 466 23.61 9.53 36.82
C ASN A 466 22.33 9.57 37.68
N GLY A 467 22.23 8.68 38.67
CA GLY A 467 21.05 8.55 39.55
C GLY A 467 19.88 7.76 38.96
N ASN A 468 19.86 7.52 37.65
CA ASN A 468 18.84 6.74 36.95
C ASN A 468 19.20 5.24 36.93
N CYS A 469 18.20 4.36 37.05
CA CYS A 469 18.38 2.91 36.88
C CYS A 469 17.17 2.30 36.17
N ALA A 470 17.37 1.60 35.06
CA ALA A 470 16.34 0.80 34.39
C ALA A 470 16.81 -0.66 34.21
N ALA A 471 15.90 -1.62 34.43
CA ALA A 471 16.19 -3.05 34.31
C ALA A 471 15.17 -3.79 33.44
N PHE A 472 15.67 -4.74 32.65
CA PHE A 472 14.88 -5.66 31.82
C PHE A 472 15.10 -7.09 32.32
N LEU A 473 14.09 -7.67 32.96
CA LEU A 473 14.16 -9.03 33.54
C LEU A 473 13.56 -10.03 32.55
N SER A 474 14.41 -10.82 31.91
CA SER A 474 14.06 -11.73 30.81
C SER A 474 13.98 -13.19 31.27
N ASN A 475 13.01 -13.93 30.71
CA ASN A 475 12.86 -15.39 30.85
C ASN A 475 12.74 -16.04 29.47
N PHE A 476 13.66 -16.93 29.14
CA PHE A 476 13.73 -17.61 27.83
C PHE A 476 13.10 -19.02 27.83
N GLU A 477 12.57 -19.48 28.97
CA GLU A 477 11.79 -20.73 29.03
C GLU A 477 10.50 -20.62 28.23
N THR A 478 10.09 -21.70 27.59
CA THR A 478 8.96 -21.72 26.64
C THR A 478 7.65 -22.23 27.25
N ASP A 479 7.70 -22.90 28.40
CA ASP A 479 6.60 -23.74 28.88
C ASP A 479 6.17 -23.42 30.32
N PHE A 480 7.03 -22.79 31.14
CA PHE A 480 6.74 -22.47 32.53
C PHE A 480 7.21 -21.07 32.94
N ALA A 481 6.53 -20.51 33.96
CA ALA A 481 6.86 -19.23 34.56
C ALA A 481 7.87 -19.42 35.70
N VAL A 482 8.88 -18.56 35.78
CA VAL A 482 9.98 -18.66 36.75
C VAL A 482 9.88 -17.53 37.78
N ARG A 483 10.18 -17.82 39.06
CA ARG A 483 10.38 -16.80 40.10
C ARG A 483 11.86 -16.51 40.23
N VAL A 484 12.26 -15.26 40.01
CA VAL A 484 13.64 -14.78 40.16
C VAL A 484 13.75 -13.82 41.35
N VAL A 485 14.96 -13.62 41.86
CA VAL A 485 15.31 -12.55 42.80
C VAL A 485 16.14 -11.50 42.06
N PHE A 486 15.80 -10.23 42.18
CA PHE A 486 16.59 -9.11 41.67
C PHE A 486 16.50 -7.95 42.66
N ARG A 487 17.65 -7.38 43.07
CA ARG A 487 17.74 -6.30 44.07
C ARG A 487 16.87 -6.53 45.32
N ASN A 488 16.96 -7.74 45.88
CA ASN A 488 16.19 -8.24 47.04
C ASN A 488 14.65 -8.29 46.87
N HIS A 489 14.12 -8.07 45.67
CA HIS A 489 12.70 -8.25 45.34
C HIS A 489 12.47 -9.53 44.52
N HIS A 490 11.30 -10.15 44.70
CA HIS A 490 10.88 -11.35 43.96
C HIS A 490 10.01 -11.00 42.75
N TYR A 491 10.38 -11.50 41.57
CA TYR A 491 9.60 -11.29 40.34
C TYR A 491 9.17 -12.63 39.73
N LYS A 492 7.89 -12.75 39.37
CA LYS A 492 7.36 -13.90 38.60
C LYS A 492 7.32 -13.55 37.12
N LEU A 493 8.23 -14.13 36.34
CA LEU A 493 8.35 -13.94 34.89
C LEU A 493 7.58 -15.06 34.17
N PRO A 494 6.55 -14.74 33.35
CA PRO A 494 5.95 -15.71 32.43
C PRO A 494 6.99 -16.35 31.48
N PRO A 495 6.69 -17.52 30.87
CA PRO A 495 7.52 -18.06 29.79
C PRO A 495 7.62 -17.05 28.63
N TRP A 496 8.76 -17.06 27.94
CA TRP A 496 9.05 -16.27 26.73
C TRP A 496 8.67 -14.78 26.91
N SER A 497 9.16 -14.17 28.00
CA SER A 497 8.78 -12.81 28.38
C SER A 497 9.92 -11.95 28.92
N VAL A 498 9.79 -10.63 28.77
CA VAL A 498 10.62 -9.62 29.45
C VAL A 498 9.71 -8.74 30.31
N SER A 499 10.09 -8.51 31.57
CA SER A 499 9.52 -7.49 32.44
C SER A 499 10.38 -6.23 32.40
N ILE A 500 9.78 -5.05 32.28
CA ILE A 500 10.48 -3.76 32.19
C ILE A 500 10.27 -2.98 33.51
N LEU A 501 11.37 -2.56 34.12
CA LEU A 501 11.44 -1.86 35.40
C LEU A 501 12.21 -0.52 35.22
N PRO A 502 11.54 0.61 34.90
CA PRO A 502 12.22 1.88 34.60
C PRO A 502 12.93 2.55 35.78
N ASP A 503 12.75 2.03 36.99
CA ASP A 503 13.34 2.45 38.25
C ASP A 503 14.16 1.32 38.93
N CYS A 504 14.40 0.22 38.20
CA CYS A 504 14.98 -1.03 38.70
C CYS A 504 14.21 -1.72 39.85
N LYS A 505 12.94 -1.36 40.12
CA LYS A 505 12.12 -1.90 41.22
C LYS A 505 10.72 -2.33 40.79
N ASN A 506 9.98 -1.47 40.09
CA ASN A 506 8.57 -1.65 39.79
C ASN A 506 8.36 -2.13 38.34
N VAL A 507 7.68 -3.27 38.15
CA VAL A 507 7.35 -3.79 36.82
C VAL A 507 6.18 -2.99 36.23
N VAL A 508 6.46 -2.06 35.32
CA VAL A 508 5.41 -1.27 34.63
C VAL A 508 4.82 -2.02 33.43
N PHE A 509 5.54 -3.00 32.88
CA PHE A 509 5.12 -3.78 31.72
C PHE A 509 5.77 -5.17 31.73
N ASN A 510 5.07 -6.17 31.20
CA ASN A 510 5.67 -7.47 30.84
C ASN A 510 5.13 -7.94 29.49
N THR A 511 6.01 -8.37 28.60
CA THR A 511 5.67 -8.67 27.20
C THR A 511 4.63 -9.79 27.04
N ALA A 512 4.43 -10.66 28.02
CA ALA A 512 3.43 -11.73 27.99
C ALA A 512 2.13 -11.42 28.77
N LYS A 513 2.06 -10.30 29.50
CA LYS A 513 0.86 -9.89 30.25
C LYS A 513 0.06 -8.86 29.43
N VAL A 514 -0.75 -9.35 28.49
CA VAL A 514 -1.61 -8.49 27.66
C VAL A 514 -2.77 -7.95 28.49
N ALA A 515 -2.77 -6.63 28.75
CA ALA A 515 -3.85 -5.96 29.47
C ALA A 515 -4.99 -5.48 28.53
N THR A 516 -4.68 -5.23 27.26
CA THR A 516 -5.64 -4.73 26.27
C THR A 516 -6.67 -5.80 25.85
N GLN A 517 -7.94 -5.43 25.75
CA GLN A 517 -9.01 -6.32 25.29
C GLN A 517 -8.88 -6.62 23.79
N THR A 518 -9.12 -7.87 23.36
CA THR A 518 -9.06 -8.25 21.94
C THR A 518 -10.26 -7.73 21.15
N SER A 519 -10.03 -6.98 20.08
CA SER A 519 -11.08 -6.56 19.15
C SER A 519 -11.35 -7.64 18.10
N ARG A 520 -12.59 -8.11 18.00
CA ARG A 520 -13.03 -8.95 16.87
C ARG A 520 -13.61 -8.06 15.76
N MET A 521 -12.88 -7.93 14.66
CA MET A 521 -13.38 -7.28 13.44
C MET A 521 -14.45 -8.15 12.77
N LYS A 522 -15.48 -7.52 12.20
CA LYS A 522 -16.49 -8.19 11.36
C LYS A 522 -16.66 -7.48 10.03
N MET A 523 -17.11 -8.23 9.02
CA MET A 523 -17.62 -7.69 7.76
C MET A 523 -19.13 -7.91 7.70
N VAL A 524 -19.90 -6.82 7.67
CA VAL A 524 -21.38 -6.82 7.72
C VAL A 524 -21.91 -6.21 6.44
N ARG A 525 -22.94 -6.80 5.81
CA ARG A 525 -23.52 -6.27 4.55
C ARG A 525 -24.12 -4.88 4.77
N THR A 526 -23.90 -3.95 3.84
CA THR A 526 -24.33 -2.54 4.00
C THR A 526 -25.81 -2.27 3.70
N GLY A 527 -26.53 -3.24 3.15
CA GLY A 527 -27.88 -3.05 2.61
C GLY A 527 -27.91 -2.43 1.21
N SER A 528 -26.81 -1.80 0.75
CA SER A 528 -26.68 -1.22 -0.60
C SER A 528 -27.00 -2.25 -1.68
N SER A 529 -27.92 -1.88 -2.58
CA SER A 529 -28.26 -2.71 -3.73
C SER A 529 -27.24 -2.51 -4.86
N LEU A 530 -26.96 -3.60 -5.57
CA LEU A 530 -26.17 -3.63 -6.80
C LEU A 530 -27.12 -4.07 -7.91
N GLU A 531 -27.90 -3.11 -8.38
CA GLU A 531 -29.00 -3.30 -9.33
C GLU A 531 -28.57 -3.01 -10.77
N SER A 532 -29.40 -3.47 -11.72
CA SER A 532 -29.19 -3.27 -13.16
C SER A 532 -27.82 -3.73 -13.66
N TRP A 533 -27.42 -4.95 -13.28
CA TRP A 533 -26.22 -5.59 -13.83
C TRP A 533 -26.32 -5.75 -15.34
N GLU A 534 -25.34 -5.21 -16.06
CA GLU A 534 -25.15 -5.40 -17.50
C GLU A 534 -23.79 -6.07 -17.76
N THR A 535 -23.68 -6.84 -18.84
CA THR A 535 -22.48 -7.58 -19.23
C THR A 535 -22.06 -7.31 -20.67
N TYR A 536 -20.77 -7.45 -20.91
CA TYR A 536 -20.16 -7.51 -22.24
C TYR A 536 -19.25 -8.75 -22.28
N HIS A 537 -19.38 -9.57 -23.33
CA HIS A 537 -18.55 -10.77 -23.52
C HIS A 537 -17.30 -10.39 -24.31
N GLU A 538 -16.13 -10.80 -23.81
CA GLU A 538 -14.85 -10.60 -24.50
C GLU A 538 -14.84 -11.41 -25.81
N ASP A 539 -14.75 -10.74 -26.97
CA ASP A 539 -14.83 -11.42 -28.26
C ASP A 539 -13.47 -11.99 -28.71
N ILE A 540 -13.37 -13.32 -28.68
CA ILE A 540 -12.19 -14.10 -29.07
C ILE A 540 -12.04 -14.21 -30.60
N SER A 541 -13.11 -13.99 -31.37
CA SER A 541 -13.02 -13.90 -32.83
C SER A 541 -12.35 -12.59 -33.27
N MET A 542 -12.55 -11.52 -32.50
CA MET A 542 -11.88 -10.22 -32.67
C MET A 542 -10.40 -10.21 -32.23
N LEU A 543 -9.76 -11.37 -32.01
CA LEU A 543 -8.30 -11.42 -31.89
C LEU A 543 -7.58 -11.07 -33.20
N ALA A 544 -8.22 -11.30 -34.36
CA ALA A 544 -7.70 -10.91 -35.66
C ALA A 544 -7.87 -9.41 -35.98
N SER A 545 -8.75 -8.70 -35.28
CA SER A 545 -8.97 -7.25 -35.43
C SER A 545 -8.22 -6.45 -34.37
N GLY A 546 -7.17 -5.76 -34.80
CA GLY A 546 -6.35 -4.88 -33.97
C GLY A 546 -4.87 -4.92 -34.36
N PRO A 547 -4.04 -4.06 -33.75
CA PRO A 547 -2.59 -4.17 -33.89
C PRO A 547 -2.12 -5.49 -33.27
N SER A 548 -1.56 -6.36 -34.10
CA SER A 548 -1.02 -7.65 -33.71
C SER A 548 0.41 -7.81 -34.22
N LEU A 549 1.22 -8.55 -33.47
CA LEU A 549 2.58 -8.92 -33.86
C LEU A 549 2.58 -10.39 -34.29
N THR A 550 3.32 -10.73 -35.34
CA THR A 550 3.52 -12.13 -35.75
C THR A 550 5.00 -12.49 -35.68
N SER A 551 5.32 -13.67 -35.16
CA SER A 551 6.67 -14.24 -35.11
C SER A 551 6.66 -15.70 -35.53
N VAL A 552 7.79 -16.20 -36.03
CA VAL A 552 8.08 -17.63 -36.02
C VAL A 552 8.59 -17.97 -34.61
N GLY A 553 8.04 -19.02 -34.00
CA GLY A 553 8.36 -19.43 -32.63
C GLY A 553 7.71 -18.59 -31.52
N LEU A 554 7.86 -19.07 -30.29
CA LEU A 554 7.23 -18.51 -29.08
C LEU A 554 8.04 -17.36 -28.45
N MET A 555 7.38 -16.22 -28.22
CA MET A 555 7.91 -15.03 -27.53
C MET A 555 7.60 -15.00 -26.03
N GLU A 556 8.46 -14.35 -25.24
CA GLU A 556 8.29 -14.16 -23.79
C GLU A 556 7.25 -13.06 -23.48
N GLN A 557 6.41 -13.26 -22.45
CA GLN A 557 5.25 -12.40 -22.23
C GLN A 557 5.61 -10.95 -21.90
N ILE A 558 6.55 -10.70 -21.00
CA ILE A 558 6.86 -9.35 -20.53
C ILE A 558 7.66 -8.56 -21.59
N ASN A 559 8.36 -9.24 -22.49
CA ASN A 559 8.97 -8.62 -23.66
C ASN A 559 7.91 -8.09 -24.66
N ILE A 560 6.74 -8.72 -24.75
CA ILE A 560 5.67 -8.25 -25.64
C ILE A 560 4.73 -7.27 -24.92
N THR A 561 4.29 -7.55 -23.70
CA THR A 561 3.35 -6.67 -22.97
C THR A 561 4.02 -5.44 -22.36
N ARG A 562 5.33 -5.47 -22.08
CA ARG A 562 6.05 -4.48 -21.25
C ARG A 562 5.39 -4.24 -19.87
N ASP A 563 4.64 -5.24 -19.36
CA ASP A 563 3.78 -5.14 -18.18
C ASP A 563 2.70 -4.03 -18.25
N SER A 564 2.20 -3.70 -19.45
CA SER A 564 1.03 -2.83 -19.62
C SER A 564 -0.28 -3.51 -19.19
N SER A 565 -0.44 -4.81 -19.51
CA SER A 565 -1.56 -5.66 -19.08
C SER A 565 -1.04 -6.99 -18.50
N ASP A 566 -1.88 -7.62 -17.66
CA ASP A 566 -1.70 -9.00 -17.20
C ASP A 566 -1.80 -10.00 -18.35
N TYR A 567 -2.42 -9.62 -19.47
CA TYR A 567 -2.87 -10.53 -20.52
C TYR A 567 -2.03 -10.46 -21.79
N LEU A 568 -1.71 -11.62 -22.34
CA LEU A 568 -1.16 -11.76 -23.68
C LEU A 568 -1.79 -12.96 -24.38
N TRP A 569 -2.40 -12.73 -25.53
CA TRP A 569 -2.87 -13.78 -26.42
C TRP A 569 -1.73 -14.31 -27.29
N TYR A 570 -1.68 -15.63 -27.43
CA TYR A 570 -0.81 -16.38 -28.34
C TYR A 570 -1.74 -17.19 -29.26
N SER A 571 -1.84 -16.84 -30.54
CA SER A 571 -2.71 -17.52 -31.50
C SER A 571 -1.93 -18.17 -32.63
N THR A 572 -2.29 -19.41 -32.96
CA THR A 572 -1.79 -20.14 -34.14
C THR A 572 -2.95 -20.83 -34.85
N SER A 573 -2.79 -21.13 -36.14
CA SER A 573 -3.71 -21.97 -36.91
C SER A 573 -3.08 -23.31 -37.26
N ILE A 574 -3.89 -24.36 -37.29
CA ILE A 574 -3.53 -25.66 -37.88
C ILE A 574 -4.58 -26.03 -38.94
N ASP A 575 -4.15 -26.67 -40.02
CA ASP A 575 -5.05 -27.20 -41.04
C ASP A 575 -5.11 -28.73 -40.92
N THR A 576 -6.29 -29.27 -40.60
CA THR A 576 -6.51 -30.71 -40.50
C THR A 576 -7.27 -31.21 -41.72
N ARG A 577 -6.53 -31.84 -42.63
CA ARG A 577 -7.07 -32.64 -43.74
C ARG A 577 -7.82 -33.84 -43.15
N LEU A 578 -9.15 -33.81 -43.18
CA LEU A 578 -9.99 -34.95 -42.78
C LEU A 578 -10.49 -35.69 -44.02
N SER A 579 -10.00 -36.91 -44.21
CA SER A 579 -10.66 -37.91 -45.06
C SER A 579 -11.79 -38.57 -44.27
N GLU A 580 -12.98 -37.99 -44.43
CA GLU A 580 -14.30 -38.46 -43.97
C GLU A 580 -14.67 -38.37 -42.48
N THR A 581 -15.90 -37.89 -42.26
CA THR A 581 -16.78 -37.98 -41.08
C THR A 581 -16.18 -37.86 -39.66
N GLY A 582 -16.20 -36.64 -39.10
CA GLY A 582 -16.35 -36.41 -37.65
C GLY A 582 -15.44 -35.33 -37.04
N PRO A 583 -15.80 -34.77 -35.86
CA PRO A 583 -14.88 -33.96 -35.07
C PRO A 583 -13.80 -34.86 -34.44
N ARG A 584 -12.53 -34.53 -34.69
CA ARG A 584 -11.41 -35.33 -34.21
C ARG A 584 -11.01 -34.93 -32.80
N LYS A 585 -10.99 -35.90 -31.88
CA LYS A 585 -10.46 -35.71 -30.52
C LYS A 585 -8.94 -35.78 -30.53
N ALA A 586 -8.31 -34.75 -29.97
CA ALA A 586 -6.86 -34.65 -29.79
C ALA A 586 -6.56 -34.12 -28.37
N THR A 587 -5.30 -34.11 -27.96
CA THR A 587 -4.86 -33.48 -26.69
C THR A 587 -3.85 -32.39 -26.99
N LEU A 588 -4.16 -31.16 -26.58
CA LEU A 588 -3.20 -30.05 -26.63
C LEU A 588 -2.44 -29.97 -25.30
N THR A 589 -1.13 -30.16 -25.36
CA THR A 589 -0.20 -29.99 -24.24
C THR A 589 0.45 -28.61 -24.35
N VAL A 590 0.34 -27.77 -23.31
CA VAL A 590 0.95 -26.43 -23.25
C VAL A 590 1.79 -26.31 -21.98
N GLN A 591 3.09 -26.05 -22.13
CA GLN A 591 3.95 -25.64 -21.00
C GLN A 591 4.09 -24.11 -20.94
N SER A 592 3.92 -23.56 -19.74
CA SER A 592 4.11 -22.13 -19.42
C SER A 592 5.11 -21.97 -18.29
N ARG A 593 5.85 -20.84 -18.29
CA ARG A 593 6.75 -20.45 -17.20
C ARG A 593 6.04 -19.67 -16.08
N GLY A 594 4.80 -19.24 -16.32
CA GLY A 594 3.90 -18.61 -15.35
C GLY A 594 2.99 -17.57 -16.00
N HIS A 595 1.96 -17.07 -15.35
CA HIS A 595 1.41 -17.46 -14.04
C HIS A 595 0.04 -18.18 -14.15
N GLY A 596 -0.66 -18.01 -15.29
CA GLY A 596 -1.86 -18.75 -15.68
C GLY A 596 -1.98 -18.87 -17.20
N VAL A 597 -2.75 -19.86 -17.67
CA VAL A 597 -3.10 -20.07 -19.08
C VAL A 597 -4.55 -20.53 -19.20
N HIS A 598 -5.31 -19.92 -20.11
CA HIS A 598 -6.52 -20.52 -20.69
C HIS A 598 -6.24 -21.01 -22.12
N ILE A 599 -6.83 -22.15 -22.47
CA ILE A 599 -6.75 -22.74 -23.80
C ILE A 599 -8.10 -22.58 -24.48
N PHE A 600 -8.13 -21.90 -25.63
CA PHE A 600 -9.30 -21.84 -26.50
C PHE A 600 -8.99 -22.49 -27.85
N VAL A 601 -9.92 -23.31 -28.35
CA VAL A 601 -9.89 -23.88 -29.70
C VAL A 601 -11.17 -23.50 -30.42
N ASN A 602 -11.04 -22.92 -31.62
CA ASN A 602 -12.15 -22.38 -32.41
C ASN A 602 -13.08 -21.43 -31.63
N GLY A 603 -12.53 -20.70 -30.65
CA GLY A 603 -13.25 -19.78 -29.77
C GLY A 603 -13.87 -20.41 -28.51
N GLN A 604 -13.85 -21.74 -28.37
CA GLN A 604 -14.39 -22.44 -27.19
C GLN A 604 -13.29 -22.77 -26.18
N LEU A 605 -13.56 -22.58 -24.87
CA LEU A 605 -12.62 -22.92 -23.80
C LEU A 605 -12.45 -24.45 -23.69
N SER A 606 -11.23 -24.95 -23.87
CA SER A 606 -10.89 -26.37 -23.79
C SER A 606 -10.15 -26.76 -22.50
N GLY A 607 -9.55 -25.80 -21.80
CA GLY A 607 -8.84 -26.06 -20.54
C GLY A 607 -8.25 -24.80 -19.91
N SER A 608 -7.80 -24.91 -18.65
CA SER A 608 -7.16 -23.81 -17.92
C SER A 608 -6.25 -24.34 -16.81
N ALA A 609 -5.15 -23.64 -16.53
CA ALA A 609 -4.25 -23.97 -15.42
C ALA A 609 -3.50 -22.74 -14.88
N TYR A 610 -3.00 -22.85 -13.65
CA TYR A 610 -2.27 -21.78 -12.95
C TYR A 610 -1.13 -22.38 -12.11
N GLY A 611 -0.08 -21.59 -11.90
CA GLY A 611 1.00 -21.93 -10.98
C GLY A 611 0.71 -21.54 -9.52
N SER A 612 1.80 -21.50 -8.73
CA SER A 612 1.90 -20.83 -7.44
C SER A 612 3.12 -19.89 -7.43
N ARG A 613 3.36 -19.18 -6.33
CA ARG A 613 4.58 -18.38 -6.16
C ARG A 613 5.84 -19.24 -6.08
N GLU A 614 5.76 -20.40 -5.42
CA GLU A 614 6.84 -21.37 -5.31
C GLU A 614 7.11 -22.07 -6.66
N THR A 615 6.05 -22.40 -7.39
CA THR A 615 6.09 -23.13 -8.67
C THR A 615 5.31 -22.38 -9.74
N THR A 616 5.95 -21.37 -10.33
CA THR A 616 5.34 -20.56 -11.40
C THR A 616 5.17 -21.35 -12.70
N ARG A 617 6.07 -22.29 -12.97
CA ARG A 617 6.13 -23.11 -14.19
C ARG A 617 5.19 -24.31 -14.07
N PHE A 618 4.36 -24.54 -15.09
CA PHE A 618 3.44 -25.67 -15.14
C PHE A 618 3.20 -26.15 -16.57
N THR A 619 2.66 -27.36 -16.71
CA THR A 619 2.18 -27.91 -17.98
C THR A 619 0.71 -28.29 -17.82
N VAL A 620 -0.12 -27.88 -18.79
CA VAL A 620 -1.53 -28.26 -18.89
C VAL A 620 -1.72 -29.16 -20.09
N ARG A 621 -2.59 -30.17 -19.96
CA ARG A 621 -3.07 -31.02 -21.05
C ARG A 621 -4.58 -30.84 -21.14
N ALA A 622 -5.06 -30.36 -22.28
CA ALA A 622 -6.48 -30.16 -22.54
C ALA A 622 -6.97 -31.10 -23.65
N PRO A 623 -8.09 -31.82 -23.49
CA PRO A 623 -8.76 -32.46 -24.61
C PRO A 623 -9.32 -31.37 -25.52
N VAL A 624 -9.12 -31.51 -26.83
CA VAL A 624 -9.59 -30.56 -27.85
C VAL A 624 -10.32 -31.31 -28.96
N GLU A 625 -11.35 -30.68 -29.54
CA GLU A 625 -12.06 -31.20 -30.71
C GLU A 625 -11.75 -30.35 -31.94
N LEU A 626 -11.30 -31.01 -33.01
CA LEU A 626 -10.84 -30.40 -34.25
C LEU A 626 -11.83 -30.70 -35.37
N ARG A 627 -12.20 -29.66 -36.14
CA ARG A 627 -13.06 -29.74 -37.33
C ARG A 627 -12.21 -29.85 -38.60
N GLY A 628 -12.79 -30.27 -39.72
CA GLY A 628 -12.10 -30.27 -41.01
C GLY A 628 -11.63 -28.88 -41.44
N GLY A 629 -10.46 -28.81 -42.06
CA GLY A 629 -9.84 -27.55 -42.48
C GLY A 629 -9.18 -26.79 -41.31
N THR A 630 -9.23 -25.46 -41.37
CA THR A 630 -8.54 -24.58 -40.42
C THR A 630 -9.18 -24.56 -39.03
N ASN A 631 -8.38 -24.94 -38.04
CA ASN A 631 -8.64 -24.78 -36.62
C ASN A 631 -7.77 -23.65 -36.06
N ILE A 632 -8.35 -22.79 -35.23
CA ILE A 632 -7.63 -21.70 -34.55
C ILE A 632 -7.42 -22.10 -33.10
N ILE A 633 -6.16 -22.09 -32.65
CA ILE A 633 -5.77 -22.27 -31.25
C ILE A 633 -5.38 -20.91 -30.71
N SER A 634 -6.04 -20.45 -29.65
CA SER A 634 -5.76 -19.19 -28.97
C SER A 634 -5.51 -19.45 -27.49
N LEU A 635 -4.31 -19.13 -27.02
CA LEU A 635 -3.88 -19.32 -25.64
C LEU A 635 -3.80 -17.96 -24.95
N LEU A 636 -4.56 -17.76 -23.88
CA LEU A 636 -4.51 -16.54 -23.08
C LEU A 636 -3.54 -16.74 -21.91
N SER A 637 -2.38 -16.11 -21.98
CA SER A 637 -1.33 -16.15 -20.95
C SER A 637 -1.49 -15.01 -19.95
N ILE A 638 -1.28 -15.29 -18.66
CA ILE A 638 -1.63 -14.40 -17.56
C ILE A 638 -0.42 -14.15 -16.65
N ALA A 639 -0.06 -12.89 -16.42
CA ALA A 639 0.98 -12.46 -15.50
C ALA A 639 0.38 -11.88 -14.19
N ALA A 640 0.28 -12.71 -13.15
CA ALA A 640 -0.27 -12.33 -11.83
C ALA A 640 0.74 -11.54 -10.95
N GLY A 641 1.28 -10.43 -11.46
CA GLY A 641 2.40 -9.68 -10.86
C GLY A 641 3.77 -10.29 -11.18
N LEU A 642 4.85 -9.51 -11.05
CA LEU A 642 6.19 -9.86 -11.50
C LEU A 642 7.18 -10.15 -10.35
N PRO A 643 8.14 -11.09 -10.52
CA PRO A 643 9.14 -11.48 -9.52
C PRO A 643 9.81 -10.31 -8.79
N ASN A 644 9.82 -10.36 -7.45
CA ASN A 644 10.29 -9.27 -6.61
C ASN A 644 11.58 -9.57 -5.82
N VAL A 645 12.11 -10.80 -5.88
CA VAL A 645 13.21 -11.25 -5.01
C VAL A 645 14.05 -12.40 -5.60
N GLY A 646 15.34 -12.44 -5.22
CA GLY A 646 16.34 -13.45 -5.57
C GLY A 646 17.23 -13.05 -6.75
N THR A 647 18.44 -13.61 -6.82
CA THR A 647 19.45 -13.29 -7.85
C THR A 647 18.87 -13.39 -9.28
N HIS A 648 19.20 -12.41 -10.12
CA HIS A 648 18.72 -12.23 -11.49
C HIS A 648 17.20 -12.46 -11.68
N PHE A 649 16.36 -11.90 -10.81
CA PHE A 649 14.91 -12.03 -10.97
C PHE A 649 14.38 -11.34 -12.24
N GLU A 650 15.11 -10.36 -12.78
CA GLU A 650 14.83 -9.71 -14.06
C GLU A 650 14.97 -10.65 -15.26
N SER A 651 15.87 -11.65 -15.18
CA SER A 651 16.07 -12.63 -16.26
C SER A 651 15.05 -13.78 -16.22
N ARG A 652 14.03 -13.72 -15.34
CA ARG A 652 12.97 -14.73 -15.29
C ARG A 652 11.93 -14.44 -16.36
N ASP A 653 11.67 -15.45 -17.18
CA ASP A 653 10.66 -15.40 -18.25
C ASP A 653 9.26 -15.71 -17.71
N THR A 654 8.25 -15.03 -18.27
CA THR A 654 6.83 -15.29 -18.01
C THR A 654 6.14 -15.75 -19.30
N GLY A 655 5.06 -16.51 -19.16
CA GLY A 655 4.21 -16.95 -20.27
C GLY A 655 4.68 -18.21 -21.01
N ILE A 656 4.15 -18.36 -22.23
CA ILE A 656 4.14 -19.62 -22.96
C ILE A 656 5.38 -19.70 -23.85
N LEU A 657 6.50 -20.17 -23.27
CA LEU A 657 7.74 -20.48 -24.00
C LEU A 657 7.87 -21.97 -24.38
N GLY A 658 6.78 -22.74 -24.24
CA GLY A 658 6.65 -24.10 -24.74
C GLY A 658 7.37 -25.18 -23.91
N PRO A 659 7.31 -26.44 -24.36
CA PRO A 659 6.70 -26.87 -25.62
C PRO A 659 5.17 -26.71 -25.65
N VAL A 660 4.64 -26.52 -26.86
CA VAL A 660 3.22 -26.58 -27.19
C VAL A 660 3.04 -27.68 -28.23
N SER A 661 2.50 -28.83 -27.85
CA SER A 661 2.34 -29.99 -28.73
C SER A 661 0.89 -30.47 -28.82
N LEU A 662 0.53 -31.04 -29.95
CA LEU A 662 -0.80 -31.57 -30.24
C LEU A 662 -0.71 -33.06 -30.54
N ASP A 663 -1.28 -33.87 -29.66
CA ASP A 663 -1.24 -35.33 -29.67
C ASP A 663 -2.56 -35.92 -30.23
N GLY A 664 -2.49 -36.99 -31.03
CA GLY A 664 -3.67 -37.73 -31.51
C GLY A 664 -4.05 -37.54 -32.99
N LEU A 665 -3.14 -36.98 -33.81
CA LEU A 665 -3.30 -36.90 -35.26
C LEU A 665 -2.71 -38.13 -35.96
N ASP A 666 -3.08 -38.42 -37.21
CA ASP A 666 -2.56 -39.59 -37.96
C ASP A 666 -1.05 -39.50 -38.22
N GLN A 667 -0.54 -38.26 -38.17
CA GLN A 667 0.88 -37.89 -38.28
C GLN A 667 1.64 -38.05 -36.94
N GLY A 668 0.97 -38.54 -35.89
CA GLY A 668 1.50 -38.60 -34.53
C GLY A 668 1.30 -37.30 -33.74
N THR A 669 2.34 -36.88 -33.02
CA THR A 669 2.39 -35.62 -32.26
C THR A 669 2.99 -34.52 -33.13
N ILE A 670 2.33 -33.36 -33.21
CA ILE A 670 2.86 -32.16 -33.86
C ILE A 670 3.37 -31.17 -32.80
N ASP A 671 4.63 -30.73 -32.92
CA ASP A 671 5.16 -29.59 -32.14
C ASP A 671 4.79 -28.26 -32.81
N LEU A 672 3.98 -27.45 -32.14
CA LEU A 672 3.55 -26.13 -32.59
C LEU A 672 4.50 -25.01 -32.10
N SER A 673 5.47 -25.31 -31.23
CA SER A 673 6.37 -24.32 -30.59
C SER A 673 7.23 -23.55 -31.59
N ARG A 674 7.45 -24.12 -32.79
CA ARG A 674 8.22 -23.53 -33.90
C ARG A 674 7.34 -22.98 -35.03
N GLY A 675 6.02 -23.04 -34.89
CA GLY A 675 5.07 -22.51 -35.86
C GLY A 675 5.02 -20.98 -35.88
N THR A 676 4.14 -20.44 -36.73
CA THR A 676 3.88 -19.00 -36.81
C THR A 676 2.85 -18.60 -35.77
N TRP A 677 3.25 -17.80 -34.78
CA TRP A 677 2.41 -17.31 -33.69
C TRP A 677 2.09 -15.83 -33.86
N THR A 678 0.82 -15.48 -33.63
CA THR A 678 0.32 -14.09 -33.62
C THR A 678 -0.07 -13.67 -32.21
N TYR A 679 0.24 -12.42 -31.86
CA TYR A 679 0.21 -11.88 -30.51
C TYR A 679 -0.70 -10.65 -30.42
N LYS A 680 -1.54 -10.60 -29.38
CA LYS A 680 -2.35 -9.42 -29.02
C LYS A 680 -2.21 -9.16 -27.51
N VAL A 681 -1.71 -7.97 -27.16
CA VAL A 681 -1.53 -7.52 -25.77
C VAL A 681 -2.88 -7.10 -25.20
N GLY A 682 -3.17 -7.50 -23.96
CA GLY A 682 -4.36 -7.08 -23.24
C GLY A 682 -5.67 -7.69 -23.75
N LEU A 683 -6.76 -7.14 -23.23
CA LEU A 683 -8.13 -7.47 -23.59
C LEU A 683 -8.74 -6.38 -24.51
N ASN A 684 -9.75 -6.72 -25.29
CA ASN A 684 -10.57 -5.74 -26.01
C ASN A 684 -11.21 -4.76 -25.03
N GLY A 685 -11.75 -5.23 -23.90
CA GLY A 685 -12.33 -4.35 -22.88
C GLY A 685 -11.32 -3.43 -22.17
N GLU A 686 -10.04 -3.82 -22.09
CA GLU A 686 -8.96 -2.93 -21.64
C GLU A 686 -8.65 -1.87 -22.72
N THR A 687 -8.61 -2.28 -23.99
CA THR A 687 -8.39 -1.40 -25.16
C THR A 687 -9.52 -0.37 -25.32
N MET A 688 -10.76 -0.78 -25.04
CA MET A 688 -11.97 0.05 -25.01
C MET A 688 -12.13 0.85 -23.70
N ASN A 689 -11.22 0.67 -22.73
CA ASN A 689 -11.22 1.35 -21.44
C ASN A 689 -12.56 1.18 -20.68
N LEU A 690 -13.18 0.00 -20.73
CA LEU A 690 -14.51 -0.27 -20.14
C LEU A 690 -14.54 -0.11 -18.62
N ASN A 691 -13.38 -0.16 -17.96
CA ASN A 691 -13.17 0.19 -16.57
C ASN A 691 -13.42 1.68 -16.25
N SER A 692 -13.38 2.57 -17.23
CA SER A 692 -13.57 4.02 -17.07
C SER A 692 -15.04 4.42 -17.26
N PRO A 693 -15.58 5.37 -16.46
CA PRO A 693 -16.90 5.96 -16.68
C PRO A 693 -17.10 6.57 -18.07
N ASN A 694 -16.03 6.93 -18.78
CA ASN A 694 -16.08 7.48 -20.13
C ASN A 694 -15.94 6.41 -21.23
N GLY A 695 -15.55 5.17 -20.88
CA GLY A 695 -15.36 4.07 -21.84
C GLY A 695 -16.56 3.14 -21.98
N ILE A 696 -17.49 3.15 -21.02
CA ILE A 696 -18.66 2.25 -21.01
C ILE A 696 -19.61 2.41 -22.21
N SER A 697 -19.50 3.47 -23.01
CA SER A 697 -20.32 3.68 -24.21
C SER A 697 -19.72 3.11 -25.51
N PHE A 698 -18.53 2.49 -25.47
CA PHE A 698 -17.90 1.89 -26.66
C PHE A 698 -18.46 0.51 -27.06
N VAL A 699 -19.33 -0.10 -26.24
CA VAL A 699 -19.92 -1.43 -26.51
C VAL A 699 -21.40 -1.47 -26.11
N ASP A 700 -22.18 -2.28 -26.83
CA ASP A 700 -23.56 -2.58 -26.47
C ASP A 700 -23.61 -3.56 -25.29
N TRP A 701 -23.97 -3.04 -24.11
CA TRP A 701 -24.08 -3.85 -22.90
C TRP A 701 -25.41 -4.60 -22.86
N SER A 702 -25.36 -5.90 -22.57
CA SER A 702 -26.54 -6.75 -22.44
C SER A 702 -26.97 -6.85 -20.97
N ARG A 703 -28.25 -6.61 -20.67
CA ARG A 703 -28.80 -6.80 -19.32
C ARG A 703 -28.71 -8.28 -18.89
N VAL A 704 -28.26 -8.53 -17.67
CA VAL A 704 -28.06 -9.90 -17.17
C VAL A 704 -29.32 -10.45 -16.52
N SER A 705 -29.81 -11.60 -17.00
CA SER A 705 -30.73 -12.42 -16.21
C SER A 705 -30.00 -12.96 -14.98
N LEU A 706 -30.46 -12.57 -13.79
CA LEU A 706 -29.96 -13.13 -12.53
C LEU A 706 -30.48 -14.56 -12.27
N VAL A 707 -31.45 -15.03 -13.07
CA VAL A 707 -31.89 -16.42 -13.13
C VAL A 707 -30.99 -17.17 -14.10
N ASN A 708 -30.21 -18.13 -13.60
CA ASN A 708 -29.17 -18.89 -14.31
C ASN A 708 -28.17 -18.01 -15.11
N PRO A 709 -27.28 -17.26 -14.43
CA PRO A 709 -26.15 -16.62 -15.11
C PRO A 709 -25.20 -17.68 -15.67
N HIS A 710 -25.21 -17.86 -17.00
CA HIS A 710 -24.30 -18.79 -17.69
C HIS A 710 -22.84 -18.41 -17.43
N GLN A 711 -22.14 -19.26 -16.67
CA GLN A 711 -20.72 -19.16 -16.34
C GLN A 711 -19.87 -19.46 -17.57
N GLN A 712 -19.65 -18.42 -18.38
CA GLN A 712 -18.66 -18.39 -19.45
C GLN A 712 -17.47 -17.53 -18.96
N PRO A 713 -16.24 -17.86 -19.39
CA PRO A 713 -15.05 -17.09 -19.05
C PRO A 713 -15.04 -15.72 -19.75
N LEU A 714 -14.10 -14.87 -19.35
CA LEU A 714 -13.80 -13.57 -19.97
C LEU A 714 -15.06 -12.67 -20.15
N LYS A 715 -15.71 -12.33 -19.04
CA LYS A 715 -16.87 -11.43 -19.04
C LYS A 715 -16.60 -10.14 -18.28
N TRP A 716 -16.92 -9.03 -18.92
CA TRP A 716 -17.04 -7.74 -18.25
C TRP A 716 -18.45 -7.62 -17.68
N TYR A 717 -18.55 -7.05 -16.48
CA TYR A 717 -19.81 -6.69 -15.86
C TYR A 717 -19.71 -5.27 -15.28
N LYS A 718 -20.82 -4.54 -15.34
CA LYS A 718 -20.99 -3.26 -14.65
C LYS A 718 -22.31 -3.21 -13.89
N ALA A 719 -22.32 -2.44 -12.81
CA ALA A 719 -23.52 -2.07 -12.06
C ALA A 719 -23.35 -0.67 -11.44
N TYR A 720 -24.45 -0.09 -10.99
CA TYR A 720 -24.44 1.17 -10.23
C TYR A 720 -24.90 0.96 -8.79
N PHE A 721 -24.33 1.72 -7.86
CA PHE A 721 -24.75 1.72 -6.46
C PHE A 721 -24.60 3.10 -5.80
N ASP A 722 -25.47 3.38 -4.84
CA ASP A 722 -25.34 4.54 -3.96
C ASP A 722 -24.44 4.20 -2.76
N ALA A 723 -23.67 5.18 -2.27
CA ALA A 723 -22.65 4.92 -1.25
C ALA A 723 -23.30 4.47 0.08
N PRO A 724 -22.74 3.44 0.76
CA PRO A 724 -23.16 3.10 2.11
C PRO A 724 -23.05 4.28 3.07
N GLU A 725 -24.06 4.47 3.91
CA GLU A 725 -24.02 5.45 5.00
C GLU A 725 -22.90 5.16 6.02
N GLY A 726 -22.72 6.09 6.97
CA GLY A 726 -21.71 6.01 8.01
C GLY A 726 -20.29 6.32 7.51
N ASN A 727 -19.31 5.97 8.34
CA ASN A 727 -17.88 6.21 8.11
C ASN A 727 -17.03 4.93 8.16
N GLU A 728 -17.63 3.79 8.53
CA GLU A 728 -16.99 2.48 8.65
C GLU A 728 -16.33 2.07 7.32
N PRO A 729 -15.08 1.56 7.31
CA PRO A 729 -14.41 1.16 6.08
C PRO A 729 -15.17 0.11 5.27
N LEU A 730 -15.04 0.14 3.95
CA LEU A 730 -15.85 -0.65 3.04
C LEU A 730 -15.03 -1.70 2.29
N ALA A 731 -15.69 -2.78 1.88
CA ALA A 731 -15.12 -3.80 1.00
C ALA A 731 -16.19 -4.39 0.07
N LEU A 732 -15.76 -5.00 -1.04
CA LEU A 732 -16.58 -5.92 -1.83
C LEU A 732 -16.41 -7.35 -1.30
N ASP A 733 -17.51 -8.02 -0.97
CA ASP A 733 -17.54 -9.47 -0.72
C ASP A 733 -17.62 -10.22 -2.06
N MET A 734 -16.46 -10.65 -2.56
CA MET A 734 -16.30 -11.29 -3.88
C MET A 734 -16.38 -12.82 -3.84
N LYS A 735 -16.86 -13.42 -2.73
CA LYS A 735 -16.91 -14.89 -2.49
C LYS A 735 -17.50 -15.76 -3.60
N SER A 736 -18.30 -15.19 -4.49
CA SER A 736 -19.01 -15.86 -5.59
C SER A 736 -18.36 -15.67 -6.96
N MET A 737 -17.33 -14.82 -7.02
CA MET A 737 -16.51 -14.56 -8.20
C MET A 737 -15.22 -15.38 -8.09
N ILE A 738 -14.57 -15.69 -9.21
CA ILE A 738 -13.45 -16.65 -9.22
C ILE A 738 -12.11 -15.93 -9.33
N ARG A 739 -11.84 -15.28 -10.46
CA ARG A 739 -10.60 -14.52 -10.69
C ARG A 739 -10.87 -13.34 -11.62
N GLY A 740 -10.14 -12.24 -11.46
CA GLY A 740 -10.32 -11.07 -12.31
C GLY A 740 -9.69 -9.78 -11.79
N GLN A 741 -10.23 -8.67 -12.25
CA GLN A 741 -9.90 -7.30 -11.80
C GLN A 741 -11.17 -6.51 -11.52
N VAL A 742 -11.13 -5.54 -10.59
CA VAL A 742 -12.30 -4.73 -10.21
C VAL A 742 -11.94 -3.25 -10.01
N TRP A 743 -12.85 -2.38 -10.46
CA TRP A 743 -12.72 -0.93 -10.48
C TRP A 743 -13.98 -0.26 -9.95
N ILE A 744 -13.83 0.88 -9.27
CA ILE A 744 -14.94 1.75 -8.85
C ILE A 744 -14.67 3.17 -9.35
N ASN A 745 -15.61 3.75 -10.09
CA ASN A 745 -15.49 5.09 -10.69
C ASN A 745 -14.20 5.30 -11.51
N GLY A 746 -13.68 4.24 -12.17
CA GLY A 746 -12.40 4.24 -12.89
C GLY A 746 -11.18 3.89 -12.05
N GLN A 747 -11.25 4.01 -10.71
CA GLN A 747 -10.15 3.67 -9.81
C GLN A 747 -10.05 2.15 -9.63
N SER A 748 -8.88 1.59 -9.92
CA SER A 748 -8.66 0.14 -9.80
C SER A 748 -8.42 -0.28 -8.35
N ILE A 749 -9.35 -1.06 -7.80
CA ILE A 749 -9.21 -1.72 -6.50
C ILE A 749 -8.07 -2.75 -6.57
N GLY A 750 -7.92 -3.41 -7.72
CA GLY A 750 -6.85 -4.33 -8.04
C GLY A 750 -7.38 -5.68 -8.53
N ARG A 751 -6.52 -6.70 -8.46
CA ARG A 751 -6.87 -8.09 -8.80
C ARG A 751 -7.83 -8.67 -7.76
N TYR A 752 -8.63 -9.66 -8.14
CA TYR A 752 -9.28 -10.56 -7.19
C TYR A 752 -9.06 -12.02 -7.59
N TRP A 753 -8.96 -12.90 -6.59
CA TRP A 753 -8.88 -14.34 -6.80
C TRP A 753 -9.32 -15.08 -5.53
N THR A 754 -10.44 -15.80 -5.60
CA THR A 754 -11.03 -16.55 -4.47
C THR A 754 -10.43 -17.96 -4.30
N LYS A 755 -9.17 -18.14 -4.72
CA LYS A 755 -8.43 -19.39 -4.55
C LYS A 755 -8.40 -19.76 -3.06
N HIS A 756 -8.77 -21.01 -2.76
CA HIS A 756 -8.85 -21.48 -1.38
C HIS A 756 -7.45 -21.73 -0.83
N ALA A 757 -7.24 -21.33 0.43
CA ALA A 757 -5.96 -21.43 1.11
C ALA A 757 -5.60 -22.89 1.47
N SER A 758 -4.44 -23.36 1.04
CA SER A 758 -3.87 -24.65 1.45
C SER A 758 -2.72 -24.44 2.43
N GLY A 759 -2.80 -25.04 3.62
CA GLY A 759 -1.83 -24.82 4.71
C GLY A 759 -2.16 -25.60 5.98
N LYS A 760 -1.42 -25.32 7.06
CA LYS A 760 -1.49 -26.03 8.35
C LYS A 760 -2.02 -25.13 9.46
N CYS A 761 -3.27 -24.69 9.32
CA CYS A 761 -3.95 -23.90 10.33
C CYS A 761 -4.22 -24.74 11.60
N GLY A 762 -3.85 -24.23 12.77
CA GLY A 762 -3.89 -24.96 14.03
C GLY A 762 -3.72 -24.06 15.25
N SER A 763 -3.37 -24.64 16.40
CA SER A 763 -3.22 -23.90 17.65
C SER A 763 -1.91 -23.09 17.71
N CYS A 764 -2.03 -21.77 17.53
CA CYS A 764 -0.93 -20.83 17.65
C CYS A 764 -0.51 -20.62 19.12
N LYS A 765 0.78 -20.80 19.44
CA LYS A 765 1.40 -20.42 20.73
C LYS A 765 2.31 -19.21 20.56
N TYR A 766 2.26 -18.26 21.50
CA TYR A 766 3.20 -17.13 21.50
C TYR A 766 4.62 -17.51 21.95
N THR A 767 4.77 -18.57 22.76
CA THR A 767 6.06 -18.95 23.33
C THR A 767 6.98 -19.61 22.29
N GLY A 768 8.29 -19.45 22.48
CA GLY A 768 9.33 -19.98 21.59
C GLY A 768 9.44 -19.20 20.27
N ALA A 769 10.50 -19.46 19.51
CA ALA A 769 10.79 -18.73 18.28
C ALA A 769 9.61 -18.72 17.29
N PHE A 770 9.37 -17.58 16.66
CA PHE A 770 8.40 -17.38 15.58
C PHE A 770 9.07 -17.53 14.22
N ARG A 771 8.34 -18.17 13.29
CA ARG A 771 8.68 -18.35 11.86
C ARG A 771 7.34 -18.42 11.09
N PRO A 772 7.32 -18.16 9.77
CA PRO A 772 6.13 -18.42 8.95
C PRO A 772 5.74 -19.90 9.08
N GLY A 773 4.44 -20.21 8.99
CA GLY A 773 3.89 -21.53 9.25
C GLY A 773 3.57 -21.83 10.72
N LYS A 774 4.00 -20.99 11.67
CA LYS A 774 3.72 -21.22 13.11
C LYS A 774 2.27 -20.92 13.50
N CYS A 775 1.64 -19.95 12.84
CA CYS A 775 0.38 -19.36 13.28
C CYS A 775 -0.49 -18.99 12.05
N GLN A 776 -0.80 -20.00 11.25
CA GLN A 776 -1.64 -19.89 10.05
C GLN A 776 -3.13 -19.88 10.40
N VAL A 777 -3.89 -19.02 9.73
CA VAL A 777 -5.37 -18.95 9.80
C VAL A 777 -5.98 -18.88 8.40
N GLY A 778 -7.27 -19.23 8.28
CA GLY A 778 -8.00 -19.10 7.02
C GLY A 778 -7.77 -20.22 5.99
N CYS A 779 -7.23 -21.37 6.38
CA CYS A 779 -7.17 -22.57 5.53
C CYS A 779 -8.56 -23.03 5.10
N ASN A 780 -8.66 -23.65 3.92
CA ASN A 780 -9.89 -24.20 3.33
C ASN A 780 -11.02 -23.16 3.10
N VAL A 781 -10.70 -21.86 3.13
CA VAL A 781 -11.57 -20.77 2.64
C VAL A 781 -10.80 -19.91 1.64
N PRO A 782 -11.46 -19.06 0.82
CA PRO A 782 -10.76 -18.15 -0.10
C PRO A 782 -9.76 -17.26 0.62
N THR A 783 -8.48 -17.25 0.21
CA THR A 783 -7.42 -16.50 0.88
C THR A 783 -7.77 -15.01 1.01
N GLN A 784 -8.26 -14.41 -0.08
CA GLN A 784 -8.86 -13.08 -0.04
C GLN A 784 -10.30 -13.14 -0.58
N ARG A 785 -11.25 -12.93 0.34
CA ARG A 785 -12.68 -12.81 0.06
C ARG A 785 -13.15 -11.36 -0.07
N TRP A 786 -12.54 -10.46 0.71
CA TRP A 786 -12.92 -9.05 0.81
C TRP A 786 -11.87 -8.16 0.17
N TYR A 787 -12.34 -7.20 -0.64
CA TYR A 787 -11.49 -6.30 -1.43
C TYR A 787 -11.80 -4.87 -1.05
N HIS A 788 -10.82 -4.18 -0.48
CA HIS A 788 -10.97 -2.87 0.17
C HIS A 788 -11.42 -1.78 -0.80
N VAL A 789 -12.49 -1.08 -0.44
CA VAL A 789 -13.05 0.08 -1.15
C VAL A 789 -12.80 1.34 -0.31
N PRO A 790 -11.83 2.19 -0.68
CA PRO A 790 -11.62 3.48 -0.02
C PRO A 790 -12.86 4.36 -0.15
N ARG A 791 -13.37 4.90 0.97
CA ARG A 791 -14.55 5.78 0.94
C ARG A 791 -14.34 7.04 0.10
N SER A 792 -13.11 7.54 -0.03
CA SER A 792 -12.80 8.71 -0.88
C SER A 792 -12.91 8.45 -2.38
N TRP A 793 -13.09 7.20 -2.82
CA TRP A 793 -13.36 6.86 -4.23
C TRP A 793 -14.87 6.82 -4.54
N LEU A 794 -15.74 7.06 -3.54
CA LEU A 794 -17.19 7.03 -3.68
C LEU A 794 -17.80 8.43 -3.79
N LYS A 795 -18.73 8.58 -4.71
CA LYS A 795 -19.73 9.65 -4.77
C LYS A 795 -20.93 9.27 -3.90
N PRO A 796 -21.75 10.21 -3.40
CA PRO A 796 -22.94 9.86 -2.62
C PRO A 796 -23.92 8.93 -3.36
N ARG A 797 -24.07 9.11 -4.68
CA ARG A 797 -24.93 8.32 -5.55
C ARG A 797 -24.26 7.93 -6.86
N GLN A 798 -24.81 6.92 -7.53
CA GLN A 798 -24.43 6.50 -8.90
C GLN A 798 -22.93 6.21 -9.05
N ASN A 799 -22.38 5.41 -8.14
CA ASN A 799 -21.04 4.87 -8.27
C ASN A 799 -21.03 3.75 -9.30
N LEU A 800 -20.17 3.88 -10.31
CA LEU A 800 -19.96 2.82 -11.29
C LEU A 800 -19.03 1.75 -10.70
N LEU A 801 -19.54 0.53 -10.51
CA LEU A 801 -18.74 -0.67 -10.30
C LEU A 801 -18.50 -1.33 -11.66
N VAL A 802 -17.24 -1.62 -12.01
CA VAL A 802 -16.88 -2.47 -13.15
C VAL A 802 -16.00 -3.61 -12.65
N LEU A 803 -16.24 -4.81 -13.15
CA LEU A 803 -15.31 -5.92 -13.01
C LEU A 803 -15.09 -6.64 -14.34
N PHE A 804 -13.90 -7.20 -14.49
CA PHE A 804 -13.61 -8.25 -15.45
C PHE A 804 -13.51 -9.56 -14.67
N GLU A 805 -14.37 -10.53 -14.99
CA GLU A 805 -14.35 -11.89 -14.47
C GLU A 805 -13.78 -12.84 -15.53
N GLU A 806 -12.72 -13.52 -15.15
CA GLU A 806 -11.89 -14.31 -16.05
C GLU A 806 -12.44 -15.71 -16.30
N VAL A 807 -13.06 -16.34 -15.29
CA VAL A 807 -13.38 -17.78 -15.31
C VAL A 807 -14.88 -18.05 -15.40
N GLY A 808 -15.69 -17.33 -14.62
CA GLY A 808 -17.14 -17.49 -14.59
C GLY A 808 -17.72 -17.44 -13.18
N GLY A 809 -17.84 -16.24 -12.62
CA GLY A 809 -18.41 -15.98 -11.31
C GLY A 809 -19.93 -15.76 -11.31
N ASN A 810 -20.54 -15.81 -10.13
CA ASN A 810 -21.95 -15.48 -9.93
C ASN A 810 -22.10 -14.09 -9.28
N ILE A 811 -22.41 -13.10 -10.12
CA ILE A 811 -22.53 -11.68 -9.76
C ILE A 811 -23.64 -11.38 -8.73
N SER A 812 -24.73 -12.17 -8.66
CA SER A 812 -25.89 -11.85 -7.80
C SER A 812 -25.60 -11.99 -6.30
N LYS A 813 -24.44 -12.53 -5.95
CA LYS A 813 -23.95 -12.72 -4.58
C LYS A 813 -22.81 -11.76 -4.19
N ILE A 814 -22.37 -10.87 -5.11
CA ILE A 814 -21.51 -9.72 -4.80
C ILE A 814 -22.30 -8.78 -3.88
N SER A 815 -21.63 -8.19 -2.88
CA SER A 815 -22.23 -7.15 -2.06
C SER A 815 -21.18 -6.24 -1.45
N LEU A 816 -21.52 -4.96 -1.23
CA LEU A 816 -20.75 -4.12 -0.32
C LEU A 816 -20.93 -4.60 1.12
N VAL A 817 -19.82 -4.66 1.85
CA VAL A 817 -19.75 -4.89 3.28
C VAL A 817 -19.03 -3.71 3.95
N LYS A 818 -19.45 -3.38 5.17
CA LYS A 818 -18.75 -2.47 6.06
C LYS A 818 -18.01 -3.24 7.14
N ARG A 819 -16.86 -2.73 7.55
CA ARG A 819 -15.98 -3.32 8.56
C ARG A 819 -16.28 -2.70 9.93
N THR A 820 -16.83 -3.49 10.85
CA THR A 820 -17.17 -3.06 12.21
C THR A 820 -16.13 -3.54 13.21
N GLN A 821 -15.86 -2.70 14.22
CA GLN A 821 -14.95 -2.98 15.34
C GLN A 821 -15.77 -2.99 16.65
N VAL A 822 -15.38 -3.86 17.59
CA VAL A 822 -16.03 -4.17 18.88
C VAL A 822 -17.35 -4.94 18.77
N ARG A 823 -17.28 -6.23 19.13
CA ARG A 823 -18.41 -7.07 19.56
C ARG A 823 -18.18 -7.49 21.01
N LEU A 824 -19.09 -7.17 21.92
CA LEU A 824 -19.13 -7.78 23.25
C LEU A 824 -19.87 -9.12 23.13
N GLN A 825 -19.41 -10.15 23.86
CA GLN A 825 -20.03 -11.47 23.84
C GLN A 825 -19.80 -12.18 25.18
N CYS A 826 -20.87 -12.73 25.75
CA CYS A 826 -20.83 -13.53 26.98
C CYS A 826 -20.56 -15.01 26.71
N GLY A 827 -20.45 -15.81 27.78
CA GLY A 827 -20.38 -17.27 27.68
C GLY A 827 -21.67 -17.89 27.10
N PHE A 828 -21.59 -19.16 26.70
CA PHE A 828 -22.77 -19.90 26.25
C PHE A 828 -23.82 -19.98 27.37
N GLY A 829 -25.08 -19.66 27.06
CA GLY A 829 -26.17 -19.58 28.05
C GLY A 829 -26.15 -18.31 28.94
N GLN A 830 -25.31 -17.32 28.63
CA GLN A 830 -25.22 -16.05 29.37
C GLN A 830 -25.57 -14.85 28.48
N SER A 831 -26.23 -13.86 29.08
CA SER A 831 -26.45 -12.52 28.50
C SER A 831 -25.71 -11.44 29.28
N ILE A 832 -25.41 -10.34 28.61
CA ILE A 832 -24.90 -9.12 29.24
C ILE A 832 -25.99 -8.61 30.19
N SER A 833 -25.70 -8.62 31.49
CA SER A 833 -26.66 -8.26 32.54
C SER A 833 -26.60 -6.79 32.94
N SER A 834 -25.43 -6.17 32.84
CA SER A 834 -25.23 -4.74 33.04
C SER A 834 -23.92 -4.26 32.41
N ILE A 835 -23.77 -2.95 32.26
CA ILE A 835 -22.51 -2.29 31.90
C ILE A 835 -22.03 -1.52 33.12
N LYS A 836 -20.90 -1.92 33.72
CA LYS A 836 -20.33 -1.20 34.88
C LYS A 836 -19.65 0.10 34.48
N PHE A 837 -19.12 0.14 33.26
CA PHE A 837 -18.37 1.28 32.73
C PHE A 837 -18.51 1.27 31.22
N ALA A 838 -18.82 2.42 30.62
CA ALA A 838 -18.49 2.67 29.24
C ALA A 838 -18.06 4.14 29.05
N SER A 839 -17.04 4.34 28.23
CA SER A 839 -16.54 5.68 27.90
C SER A 839 -15.99 5.69 26.49
N PHE A 840 -16.50 6.59 25.65
CA PHE A 840 -15.89 6.98 24.39
C PHE A 840 -15.20 8.34 24.56
N GLY A 841 -13.88 8.38 24.34
CA GLY A 841 -13.06 9.56 24.62
C GLY A 841 -11.62 9.16 24.92
N THR A 842 -11.03 9.65 26.00
CA THR A 842 -9.67 9.27 26.44
C THR A 842 -9.63 8.42 27.73
N PRO A 843 -10.52 7.42 27.93
CA PRO A 843 -10.51 6.61 29.15
C PRO A 843 -9.24 5.75 29.26
N PHE A 844 -8.92 5.37 30.50
CA PHE A 844 -7.69 4.66 30.85
C PHE A 844 -7.92 3.66 31.99
N GLY A 845 -6.85 2.95 32.38
CA GLY A 845 -6.91 1.85 33.35
C GLY A 845 -7.11 0.48 32.69
N SER A 846 -7.42 -0.52 33.51
CA SER A 846 -7.65 -1.92 33.11
C SER A 846 -9.06 -2.39 33.46
N CYS A 847 -9.53 -3.49 32.88
CA CYS A 847 -10.84 -4.07 33.24
C CYS A 847 -10.94 -4.35 34.74
N GLY A 848 -12.05 -3.97 35.38
CA GLY A 848 -12.23 -3.92 36.84
C GLY A 848 -11.70 -2.64 37.51
N SER A 849 -11.15 -1.70 36.73
CA SER A 849 -10.45 -0.50 37.21
C SER A 849 -10.43 0.66 36.19
N PHE A 850 -11.35 0.66 35.21
CA PHE A 850 -11.39 1.71 34.19
C PHE A 850 -11.82 3.06 34.78
N GLN A 851 -11.25 4.13 34.23
CA GLN A 851 -11.55 5.52 34.62
C GLN A 851 -11.87 6.35 33.37
N GLN A 852 -12.78 7.32 33.52
CA GLN A 852 -13.06 8.30 32.47
C GLN A 852 -11.84 9.20 32.25
N GLY A 853 -11.59 9.56 30.99
CA GLY A 853 -10.53 10.50 30.64
C GLY A 853 -10.97 11.95 30.78
N THR A 854 -10.03 12.87 30.56
CA THR A 854 -10.32 14.30 30.36
C THR A 854 -11.23 14.59 29.15
N CYS A 855 -11.41 13.61 28.26
CA CYS A 855 -12.42 13.61 27.20
C CYS A 855 -13.35 12.40 27.37
N HIS A 856 -14.66 12.64 27.28
CA HIS A 856 -15.72 11.65 27.40
C HIS A 856 -17.00 12.14 26.69
N ALA A 857 -17.64 11.28 25.88
CA ALA A 857 -18.98 11.53 25.35
C ALA A 857 -20.04 11.16 26.41
N PRO A 858 -20.87 12.09 26.94
CA PRO A 858 -21.70 11.84 28.12
C PRO A 858 -22.70 10.67 27.99
N ASN A 859 -23.16 10.38 26.78
CA ASN A 859 -24.08 9.29 26.46
C ASN A 859 -23.39 7.91 26.30
N SER A 860 -22.08 7.80 26.62
CA SER A 860 -21.31 6.56 26.44
C SER A 860 -21.89 5.36 27.18
N LEU A 861 -22.42 5.55 28.38
CA LEU A 861 -23.01 4.47 29.16
C LEU A 861 -24.38 4.08 28.61
N GLU A 862 -25.29 5.03 28.52
CA GLU A 862 -26.68 4.84 28.05
C GLU A 862 -26.75 4.13 26.70
N LEU A 863 -25.96 4.56 25.71
CA LEU A 863 -25.99 3.98 24.36
C LEU A 863 -25.48 2.54 24.33
N ILE A 864 -24.50 2.22 25.17
CA ILE A 864 -23.93 0.87 25.26
C ILE A 864 -24.86 -0.04 26.06
N GLU A 865 -25.44 0.43 27.17
CA GLU A 865 -26.48 -0.31 27.90
C GLU A 865 -27.67 -0.66 27.01
N LYS A 866 -28.23 0.35 26.34
CA LYS A 866 -29.34 0.22 25.37
C LYS A 866 -29.03 -0.72 24.20
N SER A 867 -27.77 -0.83 23.80
CA SER A 867 -27.34 -1.71 22.70
C SER A 867 -26.98 -3.14 23.14
N CYS A 868 -26.74 -3.37 24.44
CA CYS A 868 -26.08 -4.59 24.91
C CYS A 868 -26.82 -5.36 26.00
N VAL A 869 -27.49 -4.69 26.95
CA VAL A 869 -28.12 -5.39 28.08
C VAL A 869 -29.24 -6.32 27.60
N GLY A 870 -29.30 -7.52 28.17
CA GLY A 870 -30.22 -8.60 27.79
C GLY A 870 -29.78 -9.46 26.58
N GLN A 871 -28.73 -9.05 25.87
CA GLN A 871 -28.20 -9.75 24.69
C GLN A 871 -27.06 -10.71 25.06
N GLU A 872 -26.95 -11.86 24.38
CA GLU A 872 -25.77 -12.75 24.50
C GLU A 872 -24.52 -12.12 23.87
N SER A 873 -24.72 -11.22 22.91
CA SER A 873 -23.66 -10.41 22.30
C SER A 873 -24.25 -9.15 21.66
N CYS A 874 -23.49 -8.05 21.66
CA CYS A 874 -23.84 -6.82 20.96
C CYS A 874 -22.66 -6.30 20.12
N GLU A 875 -22.95 -5.44 19.15
CA GLU A 875 -21.96 -4.76 18.30
C GLU A 875 -22.14 -3.25 18.45
N VAL A 876 -21.04 -2.54 18.73
CA VAL A 876 -21.05 -1.15 19.20
C VAL A 876 -19.88 -0.40 18.59
N MET A 877 -20.08 0.82 18.08
CA MET A 877 -19.07 1.47 17.24
C MET A 877 -18.30 2.57 17.98
N ALA A 878 -16.98 2.44 18.05
CA ALA A 878 -16.07 3.45 18.59
C ALA A 878 -15.93 4.67 17.64
N SER A 879 -16.98 5.47 17.48
CA SER A 879 -17.01 6.61 16.53
C SER A 879 -17.87 7.77 17.01
N ASN A 880 -17.48 9.00 16.68
CA ASN A 880 -18.23 10.23 17.01
C ASN A 880 -19.72 10.12 16.67
N ASN A 881 -20.04 9.63 15.47
CA ASN A 881 -21.42 9.53 14.98
C ASN A 881 -22.27 8.57 15.82
N TYR A 882 -21.70 7.45 16.29
CA TYR A 882 -22.42 6.50 17.14
C TYR A 882 -22.73 7.10 18.52
N PHE A 883 -21.84 7.94 19.05
CA PHE A 883 -22.06 8.72 20.28
C PHE A 883 -22.68 10.10 20.03
N ALA A 884 -23.18 10.37 18.82
CA ALA A 884 -23.81 11.63 18.40
C ALA A 884 -23.00 12.93 18.67
N THR A 885 -21.70 12.84 18.97
CA THR A 885 -20.85 14.00 19.29
C THR A 885 -19.37 13.70 19.05
N ASP A 886 -18.57 14.72 18.77
CA ASP A 886 -17.12 14.66 18.96
C ASP A 886 -16.78 15.23 20.35
N PRO A 887 -16.47 14.39 21.36
CA PRO A 887 -16.18 14.87 22.72
C PRO A 887 -14.80 15.56 22.85
N CYS A 888 -13.93 15.50 21.84
CA CYS A 888 -12.63 16.17 21.83
C CYS A 888 -12.02 16.17 20.41
N PRO A 889 -12.27 17.23 19.60
CA PRO A 889 -11.70 17.34 18.25
C PRO A 889 -10.17 17.19 18.23
N ASN A 890 -9.65 16.58 17.17
CA ASN A 890 -8.22 16.25 16.98
C ASN A 890 -7.57 15.32 18.02
N VAL A 891 -8.33 14.80 19.00
CA VAL A 891 -7.89 13.77 19.94
C VAL A 891 -8.40 12.40 19.49
N LEU A 892 -7.53 11.38 19.54
CA LEU A 892 -7.91 9.98 19.25
C LEU A 892 -8.79 9.45 20.38
N LYS A 893 -10.06 9.16 20.07
CA LYS A 893 -10.97 8.51 21.01
C LYS A 893 -10.76 7.00 21.01
N ARG A 894 -10.96 6.39 22.17
CA ARG A 894 -11.11 4.95 22.38
C ARG A 894 -12.45 4.70 23.07
N LEU A 895 -13.09 3.57 22.75
CA LEU A 895 -14.25 3.05 23.47
C LEU A 895 -13.77 1.95 24.41
N LEU A 896 -13.81 2.19 25.72
CA LEU A 896 -13.60 1.16 26.74
C LEU A 896 -14.94 0.82 27.39
N ILE A 897 -15.21 -0.47 27.57
CA ILE A 897 -16.45 -1.00 28.12
C ILE A 897 -16.14 -2.14 29.11
N GLU A 898 -16.72 -2.11 30.30
CA GLU A 898 -16.79 -3.24 31.23
C GLU A 898 -18.23 -3.75 31.31
N ALA A 899 -18.47 -4.91 30.69
CA ALA A 899 -19.76 -5.59 30.70
C ALA A 899 -19.76 -6.76 31.70
N VAL A 900 -20.87 -6.94 32.42
CA VAL A 900 -21.12 -8.08 33.29
C VAL A 900 -21.98 -9.09 32.53
N CYS A 901 -21.69 -10.38 32.68
CA CYS A 901 -22.47 -11.48 32.11
C CYS A 901 -23.16 -12.26 33.23
N SER A 902 -24.44 -12.58 33.06
CA SER A 902 -25.16 -13.54 33.90
C SER A 902 -25.88 -14.58 33.05
N ILE A 903 -26.20 -15.72 33.66
CA ILE A 903 -27.16 -16.66 33.09
C ILE A 903 -28.53 -15.95 33.04
N LYS A 904 -29.32 -16.16 31.98
CA LYS A 904 -30.71 -15.69 31.95
C LYS A 904 -31.53 -16.45 33.00
N PRO A 905 -32.31 -15.79 33.88
CA PRO A 905 -33.31 -16.51 34.65
C PRO A 905 -34.31 -17.14 33.68
N ASN A 906 -34.44 -18.46 33.72
CA ASN A 906 -35.52 -19.14 33.00
C ASN A 906 -36.84 -18.70 33.63
N TYR A 907 -37.67 -17.99 32.88
CA TYR A 907 -39.06 -17.79 33.22
C TYR A 907 -39.79 -19.13 33.08
N THR A 908 -39.88 -19.86 34.19
CA THR A 908 -40.87 -20.93 34.35
C THR A 908 -42.23 -20.29 34.59
N GLY A 909 -43.05 -20.27 33.55
CA GLY A 909 -44.47 -19.89 33.56
C GLY A 909 -45.25 -20.83 32.67
#